data_AF-A0A943X4I8-F1
#
_entry.id   AF-A0A943X4I8-F1
#
_cell.length_a   1.000
_cell.length_b   1.000
_cell.length_c   1.000
_cell.angle_alpha   90.00
_cell.angle_beta   90.00
_cell.angle_gamma   90.00
#
_symmetry.space_group_name_H-M   'P 1'
#
loop_
_entity.id
_entity.type
_entity.pdbx_description
1 polymer ?
#
loop_
_entity_poly.entity_id
_entity_poly.type
_entity_poly.pdbx_seq_one_letter_code
_entity_poly.pdbx_strand_id
1 'polypeptide(L)'
;MKKTNLLNYLLGTIILVSASSVYAGVKLDDIDVASDDRLLFTAEQKVPGVAEYKSLYCTKLGDEKITSDPVLLTCFPERMELLDEGKILQIRNKDGLSRYSTEEGKITKVDDGNHGKTLRTFPIASSQDGKWYCTVNPVKKATGNLVLVNSKTLLQKVLVENVDLDYSSMKVKWAPDGKALLYENNNSVYFATPDAVVKNLQVNENFRKIGEGSIDSVQWTQDKKIIYLKDDVVYCIEQNELYTRGLYSALVGNGKIISRLPVEFNCLTDKFWCNGKGNRIAVISRGNILSIYTVGIEEKNAHAKVDLICPLTEVAGTSLGYEMFWTADGKALLWNDSMDYADNEKTGTIYSVENNMAVVAKASRSIAPVMSPDNRKLAYTDNGALKVFDLSSMLETASYDKESVISVAWAGRNALYIGGKKTVGFFNVLTKESNILFLSSVDKAYWNAGFIVTKISDEKGFYCYDAEKNIWVPYRIPDVELSAKDKNGRYRAYVGKATNAKYDNTIFVRCLSGKTYTYSVFPDAMKETCNGRKVALALDAMENSEGLGKVLHVLSEYGIKVTFFLNGEFIRRYPEKTRLIANSGNDCGSLFYTAADLVENNFVIDASFITRGLARNEDEYFAATKKELTLLWHAPYYHDTQLIRTSGNTAGYEYVSAFSKFSDRTTYERSQEKAEPYKSASEIINGMVEGLEDGMIIPVCIGKANGTRKDYLYEKLDLLIAAILESGYEITDVQGLK
;
A
#
# COMPACT_ATOMS: atom_id res chain seq x y z
N MET A 1 66.50 -6.91 -29.10
CA MET A 1 65.49 -5.84 -29.30
C MET A 1 64.49 -6.38 -30.32
N LYS A 2 63.29 -6.89 -30.05
CA LYS A 2 62.19 -6.61 -29.10
C LYS A 2 61.58 -5.20 -29.17
N LYS A 3 60.24 -5.21 -29.29
CA LYS A 3 59.21 -4.15 -29.05
C LYS A 3 58.70 -3.44 -30.33
N THR A 4 57.40 -3.28 -30.59
CA THR A 4 56.16 -3.58 -29.82
C THR A 4 54.94 -3.49 -30.73
N ASN A 5 53.95 -4.35 -30.49
CA ASN A 5 52.57 -4.24 -30.96
C ASN A 5 51.86 -3.04 -30.31
N LEU A 6 51.07 -2.29 -31.08
CA LEU A 6 50.02 -1.41 -30.58
C LEU A 6 48.69 -1.86 -31.20
N LEU A 7 48.00 -2.73 -30.48
CA LEU A 7 46.60 -3.12 -30.71
C LEU A 7 45.93 -2.97 -29.34
N ASN A 8 45.09 -1.94 -29.17
CA ASN A 8 44.17 -1.63 -28.05
C ASN A 8 43.64 -0.21 -28.37
N TYR A 9 42.34 0.10 -28.49
CA TYR A 9 41.26 -0.13 -27.55
C TYR A 9 39.92 -0.18 -28.29
N LEU A 10 39.24 -1.33 -28.24
CA LEU A 10 37.79 -1.41 -28.41
C LEU A 10 37.32 -2.57 -27.55
N LEU A 11 37.48 -2.43 -26.23
CA LEU A 11 36.83 -3.34 -25.29
C LEU A 11 35.37 -2.90 -25.19
N GLY A 12 34.50 -3.71 -25.79
CA GLY A 12 33.06 -3.61 -25.63
C GLY A 12 32.69 -3.82 -24.16
N THR A 13 31.97 -2.85 -23.61
CA THR A 13 31.23 -3.01 -22.38
C THR A 13 30.06 -3.96 -22.67
N ILE A 14 30.28 -5.26 -22.52
CA ILE A 14 29.18 -6.22 -22.39
C ILE A 14 28.56 -5.94 -21.02
N ILE A 15 27.52 -5.10 -21.01
CA ILE A 15 26.59 -5.04 -19.89
C ILE A 15 25.86 -6.37 -19.91
N LEU A 16 26.33 -7.33 -19.12
CA LEU A 16 25.50 -8.45 -18.69
C LEU A 16 24.33 -7.85 -17.92
N VAL A 17 23.21 -7.61 -18.62
CA VAL A 17 21.91 -7.45 -17.99
C VAL A 17 21.63 -8.79 -17.34
N SER A 18 21.92 -8.88 -16.04
CA SER A 18 21.43 -9.96 -15.21
C SER A 18 19.91 -9.84 -15.23
N ALA A 19 19.26 -10.75 -15.95
CA ALA A 19 17.84 -11.00 -15.80
C ALA A 19 17.62 -11.61 -14.41
N SER A 20 17.62 -10.76 -13.38
CA SER A 20 17.24 -11.11 -12.02
C SER A 20 15.72 -11.01 -11.93
N SER A 21 15.02 -11.89 -12.65
CA SER A 21 13.57 -12.08 -12.49
C SER A 21 13.35 -13.49 -11.94
N VAL A 22 13.63 -13.65 -10.65
CA VAL A 22 13.02 -14.70 -9.83
C VAL A 22 12.72 -14.05 -8.50
N TYR A 23 11.45 -13.82 -8.24
CA TYR A 23 10.96 -13.13 -7.06
C TYR A 23 11.11 -14.01 -5.81
N ALA A 24 12.31 -14.09 -5.26
CA ALA A 24 12.54 -14.63 -3.94
C ALA A 24 12.34 -13.53 -2.90
N GLY A 25 11.28 -13.67 -2.10
CA GLY A 25 10.91 -12.67 -1.09
C GLY A 25 11.67 -12.81 0.22
N VAL A 26 12.29 -13.97 0.48
CA VAL A 26 12.96 -14.27 1.76
C VAL A 26 14.32 -14.94 1.52
N LYS A 27 15.38 -14.36 2.09
CA LYS A 27 16.73 -14.93 2.10
C LYS A 27 17.17 -15.20 3.53
N LEU A 28 17.58 -16.44 3.81
CA LEU A 28 18.02 -16.91 5.11
C LEU A 28 19.56 -16.96 5.16
N ASP A 29 20.18 -16.43 6.21
CA ASP A 29 21.64 -16.35 6.34
C ASP A 29 22.09 -16.24 7.81
N ASP A 30 23.37 -15.93 8.03
CA ASP A 30 23.96 -15.56 9.33
C ASP A 30 23.74 -16.61 10.43
N ILE A 31 23.89 -17.88 10.04
CA ILE A 31 23.75 -19.05 10.91
C ILE A 31 24.79 -19.03 12.03
N ASP A 32 24.35 -19.24 13.27
CA ASP A 32 25.21 -19.51 14.42
C ASP A 32 24.60 -20.57 15.36
N VAL A 33 25.30 -21.70 15.53
CA VAL A 33 24.88 -22.86 16.32
C VAL A 33 25.51 -22.82 17.70
N ALA A 34 24.67 -22.73 18.73
CA ALA A 34 25.08 -22.77 20.13
C ALA A 34 25.49 -24.17 20.59
N SER A 35 26.23 -24.21 21.71
CA SER A 35 26.58 -25.46 22.38
C SER A 35 25.38 -26.20 22.98
N ASP A 36 24.26 -25.51 23.19
CA ASP A 36 23.02 -26.07 23.75
C ASP A 36 21.97 -26.40 22.67
N ASP A 37 22.41 -26.69 21.44
CA ASP A 37 21.57 -27.11 20.32
C ASP A 37 20.54 -26.04 19.88
N ARG A 38 20.76 -24.76 20.16
CA ARG A 38 20.00 -23.65 19.57
C ARG A 38 20.69 -23.12 18.31
N LEU A 39 19.89 -22.69 17.35
CA LEU A 39 20.32 -22.09 16.09
C LEU A 39 19.81 -20.64 16.02
N LEU A 40 20.72 -19.71 15.81
CA LEU A 40 20.42 -18.34 15.37
C LEU A 40 20.57 -18.24 13.85
N PHE A 41 19.72 -17.44 13.24
CA PHE A 41 19.83 -17.09 11.82
C PHE A 41 19.04 -15.81 11.52
N THR A 42 19.36 -15.18 10.41
CA THR A 42 18.63 -14.01 9.92
C THR A 42 17.75 -14.37 8.73
N ALA A 43 16.63 -13.65 8.58
CA ALA A 43 15.78 -13.69 7.40
C ALA A 43 15.65 -12.26 6.83
N GLU A 44 16.25 -12.03 5.68
CA GLU A 44 16.17 -10.81 4.90
C GLU A 44 14.91 -10.86 4.03
N GLN A 45 14.04 -9.87 4.20
CA GLN A 45 12.79 -9.75 3.47
C GLN A 45 12.90 -8.70 2.37
N LYS A 46 12.81 -9.14 1.13
CA LYS A 46 12.76 -8.30 -0.07
C LYS A 46 11.40 -8.41 -0.70
N VAL A 47 10.46 -7.66 -0.16
CA VAL A 47 9.12 -7.57 -0.72
C VAL A 47 8.88 -6.16 -1.24
N PRO A 48 8.71 -5.98 -2.55
CA PRO A 48 8.20 -4.78 -3.16
C PRO A 48 7.07 -4.08 -2.41
N GLY A 49 7.22 -2.77 -2.35
CA GLY A 49 6.36 -1.85 -1.59
C GLY A 49 6.37 -1.98 -0.09
N VAL A 50 7.38 -2.66 0.44
CA VAL A 50 7.76 -2.57 1.85
C VAL A 50 9.25 -2.28 1.90
N ALA A 51 9.68 -1.50 2.88
CA ALA A 51 11.10 -1.30 3.14
C ALA A 51 11.78 -2.65 3.39
N GLU A 52 12.97 -2.88 2.84
CA GLU A 52 13.75 -4.09 3.09
C GLU A 52 14.25 -4.13 4.54
N TYR A 53 14.10 -5.29 5.18
CA TYR A 53 14.57 -5.53 6.54
C TYR A 53 15.08 -6.94 6.76
N LYS A 54 15.89 -7.10 7.80
CA LYS A 54 16.45 -8.38 8.22
C LYS A 54 16.02 -8.70 9.65
N SER A 55 15.21 -9.74 9.79
CA SER A 55 14.70 -10.25 11.06
C SER A 55 15.64 -11.30 11.65
N LEU A 56 15.81 -11.33 12.98
CA LEU A 56 16.59 -12.37 13.67
C LEU A 56 15.67 -13.43 14.28
N TYR A 57 16.03 -14.69 14.10
CA TYR A 57 15.31 -15.84 14.64
C TYR A 57 16.19 -16.73 15.50
N CYS A 58 15.56 -17.41 16.45
CA CYS A 58 16.16 -18.47 17.25
C CYS A 58 15.25 -19.70 17.29
N THR A 59 15.81 -20.89 17.08
CA THR A 59 15.08 -22.17 17.16
C THR A 59 15.92 -23.23 17.88
N LYS A 60 15.27 -24.24 18.44
CA LYS A 60 15.91 -25.40 19.05
C LYS A 60 15.99 -26.55 18.03
N LEU A 61 17.19 -27.09 17.85
CA LEU A 61 17.48 -28.18 16.92
C LEU A 61 17.10 -29.55 17.54
N GLY A 62 16.72 -30.48 16.67
CA GLY A 62 16.45 -31.88 17.01
C GLY A 62 17.01 -32.81 15.94
N ASP A 63 16.97 -34.13 16.19
CA ASP A 63 17.67 -35.09 15.33
C ASP A 63 17.04 -35.21 13.92
N GLU A 64 15.71 -35.12 13.81
CA GLU A 64 14.98 -35.26 12.53
C GLU A 64 14.25 -33.97 12.09
N LYS A 65 14.01 -33.05 13.02
CA LYS A 65 13.35 -31.77 12.80
C LYS A 65 13.66 -30.82 13.95
N ILE A 66 13.37 -29.54 13.77
CA ILE A 66 13.36 -28.58 14.88
C ILE A 66 12.38 -29.01 15.98
N THR A 67 12.73 -28.76 17.23
CA THR A 67 11.88 -29.09 18.39
C THR A 67 11.05 -27.89 18.88
N SER A 68 11.32 -26.70 18.37
CA SER A 68 10.53 -25.49 18.62
C SER A 68 10.45 -24.65 17.36
N ASP A 69 9.31 -24.03 17.11
CA ASP A 69 9.19 -23.09 16.00
C ASP A 69 10.16 -21.90 16.16
N PRO A 70 10.67 -21.33 15.05
CA PRO A 70 11.54 -20.17 15.12
C PRO A 70 10.89 -18.99 15.85
N VAL A 71 11.55 -18.53 16.91
CA VAL A 71 11.13 -17.37 17.70
C VAL A 71 11.80 -16.13 17.13
N LEU A 72 11.00 -15.13 16.78
CA LEU A 72 11.45 -13.83 16.30
C LEU A 72 12.03 -13.00 17.46
N LEU A 73 13.24 -12.47 17.28
CA LEU A 73 13.96 -11.69 18.28
C LEU A 73 14.06 -10.19 17.95
N THR A 74 13.64 -9.77 16.75
CA THR A 74 13.59 -8.37 16.29
C THR A 74 12.17 -8.00 15.90
N CYS A 75 11.81 -6.72 15.90
CA CYS A 75 10.45 -6.32 15.56
C CYS A 75 10.43 -5.15 14.57
N PHE A 76 10.31 -5.46 13.29
CA PHE A 76 10.33 -4.44 12.23
C PHE A 76 9.01 -3.65 12.18
N PRO A 77 9.05 -2.30 12.20
CA PRO A 77 7.87 -1.47 12.37
C PRO A 77 7.25 -1.05 11.03
N GLU A 78 6.76 -2.00 10.22
CA GLU A 78 6.01 -1.65 8.99
C GLU A 78 4.80 -0.78 9.32
N ARG A 79 4.09 -1.09 10.41
CA ARG A 79 3.05 -0.26 11.00
C ARG A 79 3.16 -0.23 12.51
N MET A 80 2.80 0.91 13.10
CA MET A 80 2.74 1.10 14.55
C MET A 80 1.44 1.77 14.96
N GLU A 81 0.85 1.31 16.06
CA GLU A 81 -0.35 1.90 16.64
C GLU A 81 -0.22 2.01 18.17
N LEU A 82 -0.77 3.08 18.74
CA LEU A 82 -0.83 3.24 20.20
C LEU A 82 -2.15 2.70 20.73
N LEU A 83 -2.04 1.81 21.71
CA LEU A 83 -3.15 1.17 22.39
C LEU A 83 -3.13 1.47 23.89
N ASP A 84 -4.26 1.25 24.55
CA ASP A 84 -4.43 1.40 26.01
C ASP A 84 -3.89 2.75 26.52
N GLU A 85 -4.40 3.84 25.94
CA GLU A 85 -4.04 5.23 26.30
C GLU A 85 -2.53 5.53 26.13
N GLY A 86 -1.88 4.83 25.20
CA GLY A 86 -0.46 4.98 24.87
C GLY A 86 0.49 4.14 25.73
N LYS A 87 -0.05 3.26 26.59
CA LYS A 87 0.75 2.32 27.41
C LYS A 87 1.29 1.15 26.61
N ILE A 88 0.67 0.87 25.47
CA ILE A 88 1.03 -0.25 24.61
C ILE A 88 1.33 0.29 23.21
N LEU A 89 2.57 0.12 22.77
CA LEU A 89 2.95 0.34 21.38
C LEU A 89 2.78 -0.99 20.64
N GLN A 90 1.80 -1.06 19.75
CA GLN A 90 1.60 -2.17 18.85
C GLN A 90 2.49 -2.01 17.62
N ILE A 91 3.20 -3.07 17.23
CA ILE A 91 4.07 -3.12 16.06
C ILE A 91 3.64 -4.30 15.19
N ARG A 92 3.46 -4.04 13.89
CA ARG A 92 3.01 -5.03 12.92
C ARG A 92 3.92 -5.08 11.72
N ASN A 93 4.20 -6.30 11.28
CA ASN A 93 4.84 -6.61 10.02
C ASN A 93 4.35 -7.99 9.54
N LYS A 94 4.99 -8.53 8.50
CA LYS A 94 4.65 -9.86 7.95
C LYS A 94 4.99 -11.03 8.87
N ASP A 95 5.99 -10.83 9.73
CA ASP A 95 6.43 -11.82 10.73
C ASP A 95 5.51 -11.87 11.95
N GLY A 96 4.55 -10.93 12.06
CA GLY A 96 3.42 -11.00 12.96
C GLY A 96 3.11 -9.69 13.67
N LEU A 97 2.48 -9.85 14.84
CA LEU A 97 2.01 -8.77 15.69
C LEU A 97 2.71 -8.85 17.04
N SER A 98 3.34 -7.75 17.43
CA SER A 98 4.02 -7.61 18.72
C SER A 98 3.54 -6.37 19.46
N ARG A 99 3.63 -6.39 20.79
CA ARG A 99 3.25 -5.27 21.66
C ARG A 99 4.34 -4.98 22.67
N TYR A 100 4.81 -3.74 22.64
CA TYR A 100 5.73 -3.19 23.64
C TYR A 100 4.94 -2.49 24.75
N SER A 101 5.11 -2.96 25.99
CA SER A 101 4.58 -2.31 27.19
C SER A 101 5.55 -1.24 27.67
N THR A 102 5.06 -0.01 27.78
CA THR A 102 5.86 1.12 28.27
C THR A 102 6.06 1.09 29.78
N GLU A 103 5.16 0.45 30.52
CA GLU A 103 5.25 0.26 31.97
C GLU A 103 6.28 -0.83 32.32
N GLU A 104 6.27 -1.95 31.59
CA GLU A 104 7.16 -3.09 31.85
C GLU A 104 8.50 -2.99 31.09
N GLY A 105 8.54 -2.20 30.02
CA GLY A 105 9.67 -2.16 29.09
C GLY A 105 9.88 -3.50 28.38
N LYS A 106 8.80 -4.20 28.02
CA LYS A 106 8.81 -5.59 27.55
C LYS A 106 8.01 -5.75 26.27
N ILE A 107 8.49 -6.61 25.36
CA ILE A 107 7.75 -7.04 24.17
C ILE A 107 7.02 -8.36 24.45
N THR A 108 5.75 -8.42 24.06
CA THR A 108 4.94 -9.64 24.01
C THR A 108 4.50 -9.88 22.57
N LYS A 109 4.70 -11.10 22.07
CA LYS A 109 4.19 -11.54 20.77
C LYS A 109 2.72 -11.93 20.90
N VAL A 110 1.89 -11.43 19.99
CA VAL A 110 0.43 -11.63 20.00
C VAL A 110 -0.02 -12.58 18.89
N ASP A 111 0.62 -12.48 17.72
CA ASP A 111 0.33 -13.34 16.57
C ASP A 111 1.64 -13.74 15.90
N ASP A 112 1.74 -15.01 15.52
CA ASP A 112 2.82 -15.53 14.69
C ASP A 112 2.43 -15.28 13.23
N GLY A 113 3.12 -14.32 12.60
CA GLY A 113 2.92 -14.05 11.17
C GLY A 113 3.30 -15.26 10.32
N ASN A 114 3.12 -15.13 9.01
CA ASN A 114 3.40 -16.24 8.10
C ASN A 114 4.55 -15.85 7.16
N HIS A 115 5.70 -16.51 7.34
CA HIS A 115 6.90 -16.27 6.55
C HIS A 115 6.62 -16.52 5.07
N GLY A 116 7.06 -15.62 4.19
CA GLY A 116 6.86 -15.76 2.74
C GLY A 116 5.49 -15.33 2.19
N LYS A 117 4.67 -14.62 2.99
CA LYS A 117 3.54 -13.84 2.44
C LYS A 117 4.05 -12.62 1.68
N THR A 118 3.50 -12.41 0.47
CA THR A 118 3.76 -11.24 -0.37
C THR A 118 2.75 -10.11 -0.12
N LEU A 119 1.59 -10.41 0.48
CA LEU A 119 0.62 -9.39 0.89
C LEU A 119 1.24 -8.40 1.88
N ARG A 120 0.98 -7.11 1.68
CA ARG A 120 1.40 -6.05 2.61
C ARG A 120 0.54 -6.06 3.86
N THR A 121 1.07 -5.48 4.93
CA THR A 121 0.33 -5.30 6.18
C THR A 121 -0.84 -4.34 5.97
N PHE A 122 -2.07 -4.83 6.13
CA PHE A 122 -3.30 -4.03 6.02
C PHE A 122 -3.38 -2.94 7.12
N PRO A 123 -3.97 -1.77 6.81
CA PRO A 123 -4.21 -0.74 7.81
C PRO A 123 -5.21 -1.22 8.88
N ILE A 124 -5.09 -0.66 10.07
CA ILE A 124 -6.12 -0.75 11.11
C ILE A 124 -6.55 0.65 11.49
N ALA A 125 -7.74 0.78 12.07
CA ALA A 125 -8.19 2.02 12.71
C ALA A 125 -8.46 1.71 14.16
N SER A 126 -7.71 2.38 15.04
CA SER A 126 -7.84 2.27 16.48
C SER A 126 -8.74 3.38 17.02
N SER A 127 -9.48 3.10 18.09
CA SER A 127 -10.14 4.13 18.88
C SER A 127 -9.10 5.08 19.47
N GLN A 128 -9.50 6.32 19.79
CA GLN A 128 -8.58 7.34 20.30
C GLN A 128 -7.89 6.93 21.61
N ASP A 129 -8.57 6.14 22.44
CA ASP A 129 -8.04 5.56 23.68
C ASP A 129 -7.35 4.20 23.48
N GLY A 130 -7.36 3.67 22.25
CA GLY A 130 -6.72 2.42 21.91
C GLY A 130 -7.32 1.17 22.56
N LYS A 131 -8.51 1.26 23.18
CA LYS A 131 -9.21 0.10 23.76
C LYS A 131 -9.78 -0.83 22.69
N TRP A 132 -10.01 -0.30 21.50
CA TRP A 132 -10.59 -1.02 20.37
C TRP A 132 -9.83 -0.72 19.09
N TYR A 133 -9.82 -1.66 18.17
CA TYR A 133 -9.43 -1.39 16.79
C TYR A 133 -10.26 -2.22 15.82
N CYS A 134 -10.40 -1.72 14.59
CA CYS A 134 -10.98 -2.47 13.49
C CYS A 134 -9.86 -2.95 12.55
N THR A 135 -10.02 -4.13 11.99
CA THR A 135 -9.14 -4.72 10.98
C THR A 135 -9.98 -5.48 9.95
N VAL A 136 -9.42 -5.76 8.77
CA VAL A 136 -10.06 -6.64 7.80
C VAL A 136 -9.32 -7.98 7.78
N ASN A 137 -10.03 -9.06 8.09
CA ASN A 137 -9.51 -10.42 8.02
C ASN A 137 -9.77 -10.97 6.61
N PRO A 138 -8.75 -11.23 5.78
CA PRO A 138 -8.95 -11.72 4.42
C PRO A 138 -9.71 -13.05 4.38
N VAL A 139 -10.68 -13.16 3.46
CA VAL A 139 -11.45 -14.40 3.19
C VAL A 139 -11.12 -14.90 1.79
N LYS A 140 -11.06 -14.00 0.82
CA LYS A 140 -10.52 -14.22 -0.52
C LYS A 140 -9.29 -13.33 -0.75
N LYS A 141 -8.77 -13.32 -1.98
CA LYS A 141 -7.58 -12.55 -2.36
C LYS A 141 -7.81 -11.04 -2.38
N ALA A 142 -9.04 -10.61 -2.69
CA ALA A 142 -9.41 -9.20 -2.76
C ALA A 142 -10.55 -8.78 -1.81
N THR A 143 -11.12 -9.72 -1.05
CA THR A 143 -12.20 -9.44 -0.09
C THR A 143 -11.96 -10.12 1.26
N GLY A 144 -12.51 -9.52 2.33
CA GLY A 144 -12.40 -10.04 3.69
C GLY A 144 -13.56 -9.63 4.57
N ASN A 145 -13.45 -9.90 5.86
CA ASN A 145 -14.44 -9.53 6.86
C ASN A 145 -13.93 -8.36 7.69
N LEU A 146 -14.72 -7.30 7.82
CA LEU A 146 -14.44 -6.20 8.74
C LEU A 146 -14.71 -6.68 10.17
N VAL A 147 -13.69 -6.62 11.02
CA VAL A 147 -13.71 -7.16 12.38
C VAL A 147 -13.37 -6.08 13.38
N LEU A 148 -14.22 -5.95 14.41
CA LEU A 148 -13.93 -5.19 15.62
C LEU A 148 -13.17 -6.09 16.60
N VAL A 149 -12.08 -5.58 17.16
CA VAL A 149 -11.24 -6.28 18.12
C VAL A 149 -11.10 -5.47 19.40
N ASN A 150 -11.28 -6.13 20.54
CA ASN A 150 -10.91 -5.57 21.84
C ASN A 150 -9.39 -5.67 22.02
N SER A 151 -8.71 -4.54 22.22
CA SER A 151 -7.25 -4.52 22.31
C SER A 151 -6.72 -5.39 23.44
N LYS A 152 -7.39 -5.42 24.60
CA LYS A 152 -6.89 -6.12 25.80
C LYS A 152 -7.18 -7.62 25.77
N THR A 153 -8.42 -8.00 25.45
CA THR A 153 -8.88 -9.40 25.48
C THR A 153 -8.70 -10.14 24.17
N LEU A 154 -8.40 -9.41 23.08
CA LEU A 154 -8.33 -9.92 21.71
C LEU A 154 -9.63 -10.56 21.20
N LEU A 155 -10.74 -10.33 21.89
CA LEU A 155 -12.05 -10.78 21.45
C LEU A 155 -12.42 -10.09 20.13
N GLN A 156 -12.80 -10.90 19.15
CA GLN A 156 -13.14 -10.46 17.79
C GLN A 156 -14.64 -10.58 17.52
N LYS A 157 -15.21 -9.60 16.81
CA LYS A 157 -16.59 -9.60 16.32
C LYS A 157 -16.64 -9.09 14.89
N VAL A 158 -17.23 -9.87 13.99
CA VAL A 158 -17.46 -9.46 12.60
C VAL A 158 -18.54 -8.38 12.58
N LEU A 159 -18.23 -7.24 11.95
CA LEU A 159 -19.17 -6.15 11.71
C LEU A 159 -19.82 -6.27 10.32
N VAL A 160 -19.02 -6.57 9.30
CA VAL A 160 -19.45 -6.68 7.90
C VAL A 160 -18.67 -7.81 7.23
N GLU A 161 -19.36 -8.65 6.47
CA GLU A 161 -18.75 -9.70 5.67
C GLU A 161 -18.45 -9.21 4.24
N ASN A 162 -17.43 -9.79 3.61
CA ASN A 162 -17.09 -9.56 2.19
C ASN A 162 -16.82 -8.09 1.81
N VAL A 163 -16.16 -7.33 2.69
CA VAL A 163 -15.65 -5.99 2.37
C VAL A 163 -14.43 -6.06 1.45
N ASP A 164 -14.22 -5.00 0.68
CA ASP A 164 -13.04 -4.85 -0.17
C ASP A 164 -11.76 -4.70 0.66
N LEU A 165 -10.68 -5.36 0.22
CA LEU A 165 -9.34 -5.14 0.78
C LEU A 165 -8.71 -3.88 0.17
N ASP A 166 -7.98 -3.14 1.00
CA ASP A 166 -7.26 -1.91 0.62
C ASP A 166 -6.01 -1.79 1.51
N TYR A 167 -4.84 -1.55 0.91
CA TYR A 167 -3.57 -1.40 1.64
C TYR A 167 -3.34 0.01 2.19
N SER A 168 -4.09 1.00 1.71
CA SER A 168 -3.90 2.42 1.98
C SER A 168 -4.90 2.97 3.00
N SER A 169 -6.16 2.52 2.93
CA SER A 169 -7.25 3.09 3.72
C SER A 169 -8.14 2.01 4.32
N MET A 170 -8.84 2.35 5.41
CA MET A 170 -9.87 1.48 5.97
C MET A 170 -11.21 2.22 6.01
N LYS A 171 -12.29 1.51 5.70
CA LYS A 171 -13.65 2.09 5.62
C LYS A 171 -14.33 2.23 6.98
N VAL A 172 -13.59 2.80 7.95
CA VAL A 172 -14.05 3.02 9.34
C VAL A 172 -13.56 4.37 9.86
N LYS A 173 -14.42 5.09 10.60
CA LYS A 173 -14.05 6.32 11.31
C LYS A 173 -14.50 6.27 12.77
N TRP A 174 -13.57 6.46 13.70
CA TRP A 174 -13.84 6.44 15.14
C TRP A 174 -14.32 7.80 15.64
N ALA A 175 -15.28 7.79 16.57
CA ALA A 175 -15.64 8.98 17.33
C ALA A 175 -14.43 9.46 18.16
N PRO A 176 -14.27 10.77 18.42
CA PRO A 176 -13.13 11.31 19.17
C PRO A 176 -12.99 10.74 20.60
N ASP A 177 -14.09 10.27 21.18
CA ASP A 177 -14.10 9.65 22.52
C ASP A 177 -14.03 8.12 22.50
N GLY A 178 -13.90 7.51 21.32
CA GLY A 178 -13.79 6.06 21.14
C GLY A 178 -15.06 5.25 21.44
N LYS A 179 -16.19 5.90 21.77
CA LYS A 179 -17.42 5.19 22.19
C LYS A 179 -18.30 4.72 21.03
N ALA A 180 -18.08 5.26 19.84
CA ALA A 180 -18.79 4.88 18.62
C ALA A 180 -17.82 4.82 17.44
N LEU A 181 -18.16 4.03 16.44
CA LEU A 181 -17.49 4.00 15.15
C LEU A 181 -18.51 4.09 14.02
N LEU A 182 -18.09 4.65 12.90
CA LEU A 182 -18.81 4.62 11.64
C LEU A 182 -18.12 3.63 10.71
N TYR A 183 -18.90 2.86 9.96
CA TYR A 183 -18.38 1.92 8.98
C TYR A 183 -19.28 1.88 7.74
N GLU A 184 -18.68 1.50 6.61
CA GLU A 184 -19.39 1.35 5.34
C GLU A 184 -19.87 -0.09 5.15
N ASN A 185 -21.11 -0.24 4.68
CA ASN A 185 -21.66 -1.51 4.22
C ASN A 185 -22.65 -1.24 3.06
N ASN A 186 -22.48 -1.91 1.92
CA ASN A 186 -23.39 -1.82 0.77
C ASN A 186 -23.78 -0.38 0.37
N ASN A 187 -22.80 0.49 0.11
CA ASN A 187 -23.00 1.90 -0.28
C ASN A 187 -23.86 2.69 0.73
N SER A 188 -23.77 2.34 2.02
CA SER A 188 -24.39 3.08 3.11
C SER A 188 -23.44 3.13 4.30
N VAL A 189 -23.58 4.19 5.09
CA VAL A 189 -22.82 4.37 6.33
C VAL A 189 -23.68 3.98 7.51
N TYR A 190 -23.10 3.19 8.41
CA TYR A 190 -23.72 2.74 9.65
C TYR A 190 -22.87 3.12 10.84
N PHE A 191 -23.46 3.09 12.04
CA PHE A 191 -22.72 3.27 13.29
C PHE A 191 -22.79 2.03 14.18
N ALA A 192 -21.73 1.78 14.94
CA ALA A 192 -21.69 0.75 15.98
C ALA A 192 -21.09 1.30 17.27
N THR A 193 -21.50 0.74 18.41
CA THR A 193 -20.86 0.96 19.70
C THR A 193 -20.14 -0.32 20.12
N PRO A 194 -18.82 -0.27 20.40
CA PRO A 194 -18.04 -1.49 20.64
C PRO A 194 -18.59 -2.37 21.76
N ASP A 195 -19.04 -1.75 22.86
CA ASP A 195 -19.61 -2.47 23.99
C ASP A 195 -20.89 -3.23 23.62
N ALA A 196 -21.77 -2.65 22.79
CA ALA A 196 -23.00 -3.33 22.37
C ALA A 196 -22.70 -4.48 21.40
N VAL A 197 -21.73 -4.28 20.49
CA VAL A 197 -21.28 -5.32 19.54
C VAL A 197 -20.76 -6.54 20.31
N VAL A 198 -19.85 -6.33 21.25
CA VAL A 198 -19.23 -7.41 22.01
C VAL A 198 -20.23 -8.14 22.91
N LYS A 199 -21.16 -7.41 23.55
CA LYS A 199 -22.21 -7.99 24.39
C LYS A 199 -23.35 -8.62 23.60
N ASN A 200 -23.32 -8.59 22.27
CA ASN A 200 -24.43 -8.98 21.38
C ASN A 200 -25.75 -8.26 21.72
N LEU A 201 -25.67 -7.00 22.16
CA LEU A 201 -26.83 -6.14 22.49
C LEU A 201 -27.11 -5.12 21.38
N GLN A 202 -26.44 -5.26 20.23
CA GLN A 202 -26.57 -4.31 19.15
C GLN A 202 -27.92 -4.44 18.46
N VAL A 203 -28.59 -3.31 18.28
CA VAL A 203 -29.84 -3.23 17.49
C VAL A 203 -29.55 -3.62 16.04
N ASN A 204 -30.56 -4.18 15.36
CA ASN A 204 -30.47 -4.52 13.94
C ASN A 204 -29.93 -3.35 13.10
N GLU A 205 -29.10 -3.66 12.12
CA GLU A 205 -28.39 -2.68 11.28
C GLU A 205 -29.33 -1.69 10.56
N ASN A 206 -30.55 -2.10 10.22
CA ASN A 206 -31.57 -1.23 9.62
C ASN A 206 -31.90 0.00 10.49
N PHE A 207 -31.75 -0.11 11.81
CA PHE A 207 -31.96 0.99 12.77
C PHE A 207 -30.66 1.69 13.17
N ARG A 208 -29.58 1.46 12.42
CA ARG A 208 -28.25 2.07 12.66
C ARG A 208 -27.66 2.75 11.43
N LYS A 209 -28.47 2.93 10.38
CA LYS A 209 -28.09 3.62 9.15
C LYS A 209 -27.99 5.12 9.41
N ILE A 210 -26.86 5.72 9.03
CA ILE A 210 -26.65 7.17 8.98
C ILE A 210 -27.22 7.73 7.69
N GLY A 211 -26.93 7.07 6.57
CA GLY A 211 -27.34 7.51 5.25
C GLY A 211 -26.72 6.67 4.13
N GLU A 212 -27.08 7.00 2.90
CA GLU A 212 -26.47 6.43 1.69
C GLU A 212 -25.13 7.10 1.40
N GLY A 213 -24.23 6.36 0.76
CA GLY A 213 -22.89 6.83 0.41
C GLY A 213 -21.78 5.96 0.99
N SER A 214 -20.55 6.44 0.86
CA SER A 214 -19.34 5.79 1.36
C SER A 214 -18.90 6.36 2.70
N ILE A 215 -17.91 5.76 3.36
CA ILE A 215 -17.30 6.35 4.56
C ILE A 215 -16.75 7.77 4.32
N ASP A 216 -16.44 8.10 3.07
CA ASP A 216 -15.96 9.42 2.64
C ASP A 216 -17.07 10.47 2.64
N SER A 217 -18.33 10.06 2.85
CA SER A 217 -19.50 10.94 3.00
C SER A 217 -19.71 11.43 4.44
N VAL A 218 -18.92 10.95 5.41
CA VAL A 218 -19.04 11.34 6.82
C VAL A 218 -17.70 11.77 7.43
N GLN A 219 -17.73 12.73 8.36
CA GLN A 219 -16.58 13.12 9.18
C GLN A 219 -16.99 13.38 10.63
N TRP A 220 -16.16 12.94 11.58
CA TRP A 220 -16.33 13.27 12.98
C TRP A 220 -15.74 14.65 13.29
N THR A 221 -16.45 15.45 14.08
CA THR A 221 -15.93 16.66 14.71
C THR A 221 -15.37 16.35 16.09
N GLN A 222 -14.49 17.21 16.62
CA GLN A 222 -13.97 17.08 18.00
C GLN A 222 -15.07 17.26 19.05
N ASP A 223 -16.13 18.00 18.70
CA ASP A 223 -17.33 18.19 19.53
C ASP A 223 -18.31 17.01 19.47
N LYS A 224 -17.87 15.84 18.99
CA LYS A 224 -18.64 14.59 18.93
C LYS A 224 -19.89 14.68 18.05
N LYS A 225 -19.76 15.39 16.94
CA LYS A 225 -20.80 15.46 15.90
C LYS A 225 -20.33 14.75 14.65
N ILE A 226 -21.27 14.32 13.83
CA ILE A 226 -21.01 13.81 12.49
C ILE A 226 -21.46 14.87 11.51
N ILE A 227 -20.55 15.29 10.64
CA ILE A 227 -20.88 15.99 9.41
C ILE A 227 -21.12 14.93 8.34
N TYR A 228 -22.31 14.92 7.76
CA TYR A 228 -22.69 14.00 6.69
C TYR A 228 -23.04 14.80 5.44
N LEU A 229 -22.36 14.52 4.33
CA LEU A 229 -22.65 15.10 3.02
C LEU A 229 -23.45 14.10 2.19
N LYS A 230 -24.60 14.54 1.70
CA LYS A 230 -25.38 13.82 0.68
C LYS A 230 -25.82 14.80 -0.38
N ASP A 231 -25.40 14.54 -1.61
CA ASP A 231 -25.59 15.42 -2.76
C ASP A 231 -25.02 16.81 -2.42
N ASP A 232 -25.83 17.87 -2.45
CA ASP A 232 -25.42 19.20 -2.02
C ASP A 232 -25.73 19.50 -0.54
N VAL A 233 -26.37 18.60 0.21
CA VAL A 233 -26.85 18.91 1.56
C VAL A 233 -25.84 18.52 2.64
N VAL A 234 -25.58 19.44 3.57
CA VAL A 234 -24.72 19.25 4.74
C VAL A 234 -25.58 18.98 5.98
N TYR A 235 -25.53 17.75 6.49
CA TYR A 235 -26.19 17.34 7.72
C TYR A 235 -25.23 17.35 8.91
N CYS A 236 -25.76 17.68 10.08
CA CYS A 236 -25.11 17.55 11.37
C CYS A 236 -25.91 16.61 12.27
N ILE A 237 -25.22 15.63 12.84
CA ILE A 237 -25.80 14.59 13.70
C ILE A 237 -25.00 14.55 15.01
N GLU A 238 -25.67 14.73 16.14
CA GLU A 238 -25.03 14.61 17.45
C GLU A 238 -24.82 13.13 17.82
N GLN A 239 -23.67 12.77 18.41
CA GLN A 239 -23.38 11.37 18.79
C GLN A 239 -24.43 10.77 19.74
N ASN A 240 -24.98 11.57 20.66
CA ASN A 240 -26.00 11.12 21.61
C ASN A 240 -27.37 10.88 20.98
N GLU A 241 -27.61 11.34 19.75
CA GLU A 241 -28.86 11.16 19.02
C GLU A 241 -28.84 9.93 18.10
N LEU A 242 -27.70 9.23 17.96
CA LEU A 242 -27.52 8.15 16.99
C LEU A 242 -28.60 7.06 17.05
N TYR A 243 -28.87 6.52 18.25
CA TYR A 243 -29.90 5.48 18.42
C TYR A 243 -31.31 6.02 18.21
N THR A 244 -31.62 7.20 18.77
CA THR A 244 -32.92 7.85 18.61
C THR A 244 -33.22 8.08 17.13
N ARG A 245 -32.25 8.64 16.38
CA ARG A 245 -32.40 8.89 14.94
C ARG A 245 -32.46 7.62 14.12
N GLY A 246 -31.66 6.61 14.47
CA GLY A 246 -31.71 5.32 13.80
C GLY A 246 -33.06 4.62 13.94
N LEU A 247 -33.67 4.65 15.14
CA LEU A 247 -34.99 4.06 15.41
C LEU A 247 -36.14 4.83 14.77
N TYR A 248 -36.06 6.16 14.70
CA TYR A 248 -37.10 7.04 14.17
C TYR A 248 -36.72 7.69 12.84
N SER A 249 -35.86 7.04 12.04
CA SER A 249 -35.28 7.61 10.81
C SER A 249 -36.35 8.03 9.79
N ALA A 250 -37.43 7.26 9.70
CA ALA A 250 -38.59 7.56 8.85
C ALA A 250 -39.36 8.84 9.26
N LEU A 251 -39.23 9.29 10.51
CA LEU A 251 -39.95 10.45 11.06
C LEU A 251 -39.05 11.68 11.20
N VAL A 252 -37.77 11.49 11.54
CA VAL A 252 -36.85 12.58 11.94
C VAL A 252 -35.80 12.88 10.85
N GLY A 253 -35.66 12.00 9.86
CA GLY A 253 -34.68 12.13 8.77
C GLY A 253 -33.23 11.93 9.21
N ASN A 254 -32.29 12.17 8.28
CA ASN A 254 -30.87 11.82 8.43
C ASN A 254 -30.09 12.69 9.43
N GLY A 255 -30.55 13.91 9.73
CA GLY A 255 -29.81 14.85 10.59
C GLY A 255 -30.36 16.27 10.52
N LYS A 256 -29.80 17.19 11.30
CA LYS A 256 -30.10 18.63 11.18
C LYS A 256 -29.37 19.18 9.96
N ILE A 257 -30.09 19.77 9.01
CA ILE A 257 -29.47 20.48 7.89
C ILE A 257 -28.80 21.75 8.42
N ILE A 258 -27.50 21.91 8.16
CA ILE A 258 -26.71 23.08 8.58
C ILE A 258 -26.25 23.95 7.41
N SER A 259 -26.22 23.43 6.18
CA SER A 259 -25.89 24.19 4.97
C SER A 259 -26.18 23.39 3.70
N ARG A 260 -26.04 24.04 2.54
CA ARG A 260 -25.98 23.39 1.22
C ARG A 260 -24.74 23.81 0.46
N LEU A 261 -23.97 22.85 -0.06
CA LEU A 261 -22.82 23.12 -0.91
C LEU A 261 -23.28 23.73 -2.25
N PRO A 262 -22.48 24.61 -2.87
CA PRO A 262 -22.78 25.13 -4.22
C PRO A 262 -22.61 24.08 -5.33
N VAL A 263 -21.90 22.99 -5.06
CA VAL A 263 -21.63 21.88 -5.98
C VAL A 263 -21.98 20.58 -5.25
N GLU A 264 -22.64 19.67 -5.97
CA GLU A 264 -22.99 18.35 -5.44
C GLU A 264 -21.74 17.54 -5.10
N PHE A 265 -21.75 16.92 -3.93
CA PHE A 265 -20.72 16.01 -3.48
C PHE A 265 -20.97 14.59 -4.01
N ASN A 266 -20.02 14.04 -4.76
CA ASN A 266 -20.08 12.65 -5.23
C ASN A 266 -19.19 11.74 -4.38
N CYS A 267 -19.80 10.87 -3.58
CA CYS A 267 -19.09 9.98 -2.65
C CYS A 267 -18.15 8.94 -3.30
N LEU A 268 -18.22 8.75 -4.62
CA LEU A 268 -17.34 7.85 -5.37
C LEU A 268 -16.07 8.55 -5.85
N THR A 269 -16.12 9.86 -6.11
CA THR A 269 -15.01 10.61 -6.72
C THR A 269 -14.44 11.71 -5.84
N ASP A 270 -15.20 12.15 -4.85
CA ASP A 270 -14.89 13.31 -4.05
C ASP A 270 -14.53 12.88 -2.63
N LYS A 271 -13.66 13.66 -2.00
CA LYS A 271 -13.32 13.52 -0.58
C LYS A 271 -13.56 14.83 0.12
N PHE A 272 -14.00 14.76 1.37
CA PHE A 272 -14.08 15.95 2.20
C PHE A 272 -13.53 15.74 3.61
N TRP A 273 -13.13 16.84 4.20
CA TRP A 273 -12.67 16.95 5.57
C TRP A 273 -13.34 18.14 6.23
N CYS A 274 -13.52 18.10 7.55
CA CYS A 274 -14.02 19.23 8.31
C CYS A 274 -13.07 19.57 9.46
N ASN A 275 -13.07 20.85 9.87
CA ASN A 275 -12.32 21.26 11.05
C ASN A 275 -12.93 20.69 12.34
N GLY A 276 -12.24 20.85 13.46
CA GLY A 276 -12.67 20.29 14.75
C GLY A 276 -14.07 20.71 15.21
N LYS A 277 -14.58 21.87 14.76
CA LYS A 277 -15.94 22.37 15.07
C LYS A 277 -17.00 21.94 14.05
N GLY A 278 -16.59 21.42 12.89
CA GLY A 278 -17.50 21.10 11.78
C GLY A 278 -18.11 22.32 11.07
N ASN A 279 -17.57 23.52 11.28
CA ASN A 279 -18.07 24.75 10.67
C ASN A 279 -17.26 25.20 9.44
N ARG A 280 -16.14 24.54 9.16
CA ARG A 280 -15.41 24.66 7.90
C ARG A 280 -15.22 23.29 7.27
N ILE A 281 -15.46 23.23 5.96
CA ILE A 281 -15.40 22.00 5.15
C ILE A 281 -14.45 22.23 3.99
N ALA A 282 -13.53 21.30 3.78
CA ALA A 282 -12.70 21.21 2.59
C ALA A 282 -13.21 20.06 1.73
N VAL A 283 -13.49 20.31 0.45
CA VAL A 283 -13.90 19.30 -0.53
C VAL A 283 -12.88 19.27 -1.66
N ILE A 284 -12.36 18.09 -1.99
CA ILE A 284 -11.63 17.86 -3.23
C ILE A 284 -12.56 17.13 -4.18
N SER A 285 -13.05 17.84 -5.20
CA SER A 285 -13.92 17.28 -6.23
C SER A 285 -13.11 16.67 -7.35
N ARG A 286 -13.39 15.40 -7.66
CA ARG A 286 -12.77 14.61 -8.74
C ARG A 286 -11.24 14.66 -8.75
N GLY A 287 -10.61 14.87 -7.60
CA GLY A 287 -9.16 15.03 -7.47
C GLY A 287 -8.56 16.31 -8.05
N ASN A 288 -9.36 17.24 -8.61
CA ASN A 288 -8.83 18.34 -9.44
C ASN A 288 -9.11 19.73 -8.87
N ILE A 289 -10.10 19.86 -7.98
CA ILE A 289 -10.52 21.17 -7.47
C ILE A 289 -10.65 21.06 -5.96
N LEU A 290 -9.86 21.86 -5.25
CA LEU A 290 -10.03 22.10 -3.82
C LEU A 290 -10.99 23.25 -3.60
N SER A 291 -12.04 23.00 -2.82
CA SER A 291 -12.98 24.03 -2.37
C SER A 291 -13.03 24.07 -0.85
N ILE A 292 -12.94 25.26 -0.26
CA ILE A 292 -13.10 25.48 1.18
C ILE A 292 -14.37 26.28 1.42
N TYR A 293 -15.23 25.76 2.29
CA TYR A 293 -16.52 26.34 2.63
C TYR A 293 -16.64 26.62 4.13
N THR A 294 -17.34 27.69 4.47
CA THR A 294 -17.88 27.92 5.81
C THR A 294 -19.37 27.55 5.85
N VAL A 295 -19.75 26.70 6.81
CA VAL A 295 -21.10 26.13 6.97
C VAL A 295 -21.72 26.48 8.33
N GLY A 296 -23.03 26.32 8.48
CA GLY A 296 -23.72 26.58 9.75
C GLY A 296 -23.92 28.07 10.05
N ILE A 297 -24.00 28.90 9.02
CA ILE A 297 -24.32 30.34 9.11
C ILE A 297 -25.79 30.48 9.57
N GLU A 298 -26.11 31.47 10.41
CA GLU A 298 -27.38 31.58 11.16
C GLU A 298 -28.67 31.60 10.31
N GLU A 299 -28.56 31.86 9.01
CA GLU A 299 -29.68 31.77 8.08
C GLU A 299 -30.05 30.30 7.80
N LYS A 300 -31.29 29.91 8.17
CA LYS A 300 -31.83 28.57 7.88
C LYS A 300 -31.74 28.28 6.38
N ASN A 301 -31.15 27.12 6.03
CA ASN A 301 -30.97 26.63 4.65
C ASN A 301 -30.06 27.48 3.75
N ALA A 302 -29.21 28.34 4.32
CA ALA A 302 -28.25 29.09 3.52
C ALA A 302 -27.23 28.18 2.83
N HIS A 303 -26.91 28.53 1.58
CA HIS A 303 -25.76 27.96 0.88
C HIS A 303 -24.47 28.25 1.66
N ALA A 304 -23.54 27.31 1.60
CA ALA A 304 -22.26 27.43 2.25
C ALA A 304 -21.50 28.63 1.66
N LYS A 305 -20.90 29.44 2.53
CA LYS A 305 -20.04 30.53 2.06
C LYS A 305 -18.78 29.92 1.46
N VAL A 306 -18.49 30.27 0.21
CA VAL A 306 -17.26 29.89 -0.47
C VAL A 306 -16.12 30.75 0.05
N ASP A 307 -15.16 30.14 0.75
CA ASP A 307 -13.94 30.83 1.20
C ASP A 307 -12.82 30.73 0.17
N LEU A 308 -12.69 29.58 -0.51
CA LEU A 308 -11.69 29.34 -1.54
C LEU A 308 -12.20 28.33 -2.56
N ILE A 309 -11.90 28.55 -3.83
CA ILE A 309 -11.91 27.51 -4.87
C ILE A 309 -10.58 27.61 -5.60
N CYS A 310 -9.82 26.52 -5.61
CA CYS A 310 -8.50 26.45 -6.20
C CYS A 310 -8.37 25.19 -7.06
N PRO A 311 -8.08 25.33 -8.36
CA PRO A 311 -7.65 24.19 -9.16
C PRO A 311 -6.37 23.60 -8.59
N LEU A 312 -6.36 22.29 -8.37
CA LEU A 312 -5.17 21.53 -8.04
C LEU A 312 -4.42 21.26 -9.35
N THR A 313 -3.87 22.31 -9.96
CA THR A 313 -3.10 22.15 -11.19
C THR A 313 -1.79 21.41 -10.90
N GLU A 314 -1.47 20.50 -11.81
CA GLU A 314 -0.27 19.66 -11.85
C GLU A 314 1.01 20.52 -11.96
N VAL A 315 1.39 21.22 -10.89
CA VAL A 315 2.66 21.95 -10.87
C VAL A 315 3.78 20.92 -10.68
N ALA A 316 4.18 20.33 -11.82
CA ALA A 316 5.27 19.37 -12.03
C ALA A 316 4.97 17.86 -11.93
N GLY A 317 3.72 17.41 -11.74
CA GLY A 317 3.46 15.96 -11.65
C GLY A 317 2.00 15.53 -11.61
N THR A 318 1.75 14.22 -11.75
CA THR A 318 0.42 13.61 -11.57
C THR A 318 0.17 13.31 -10.09
N SER A 319 -0.96 13.76 -9.54
CA SER A 319 -1.30 13.51 -8.14
C SER A 319 -1.68 12.04 -7.88
N LEU A 320 -1.20 11.50 -6.76
CA LEU A 320 -1.40 10.14 -6.27
C LEU A 320 -2.42 10.09 -5.13
N GLY A 321 -2.51 11.16 -4.33
CA GLY A 321 -3.45 11.23 -3.22
C GLY A 321 -3.34 12.53 -2.43
N TYR A 322 -4.40 12.84 -1.69
CA TYR A 322 -4.52 14.05 -0.89
C TYR A 322 -4.91 13.72 0.54
N GLU A 323 -4.37 14.47 1.49
CA GLU A 323 -4.82 14.48 2.89
C GLU A 323 -4.94 15.93 3.38
N MET A 324 -6.05 16.25 4.05
CA MET A 324 -6.28 17.59 4.60
C MET A 324 -6.14 17.57 6.11
N PHE A 325 -5.37 18.51 6.62
CA PHE A 325 -5.15 18.70 8.04
C PHE A 325 -5.69 20.06 8.48
N TRP A 326 -6.28 20.09 9.67
CA TRP A 326 -6.77 21.32 10.30
C TRP A 326 -5.97 21.61 11.55
N THR A 327 -5.39 22.81 11.61
CA THR A 327 -4.68 23.29 12.80
C THR A 327 -5.67 23.54 13.94
N ALA A 328 -5.15 23.66 15.17
CA ALA A 328 -5.96 23.99 16.35
C ALA A 328 -6.73 25.32 16.23
N ASP A 329 -6.20 26.30 15.47
CA ASP A 329 -6.85 27.57 15.16
C ASP A 329 -7.76 27.52 13.91
N GLY A 330 -7.90 26.36 13.27
CA GLY A 330 -8.84 26.14 12.16
C GLY A 330 -8.33 26.55 10.78
N LYS A 331 -7.01 26.68 10.61
CA LYS A 331 -6.35 26.83 9.31
C LYS A 331 -6.22 25.47 8.62
N ALA A 332 -6.28 25.49 7.28
CA ALA A 332 -6.21 24.29 6.46
C ALA A 332 -4.80 24.08 5.89
N LEU A 333 -4.34 22.83 5.90
CA LEU A 333 -3.10 22.38 5.30
C LEU A 333 -3.38 21.18 4.41
N LEU A 334 -2.95 21.23 3.16
CA LEU A 334 -3.09 20.14 2.20
C LEU A 334 -1.75 19.41 2.04
N TRP A 335 -1.74 18.11 2.25
CA TRP A 335 -0.69 17.23 1.75
C TRP A 335 -1.11 16.66 0.40
N ASN A 336 -0.23 16.76 -0.59
CA ASN A 336 -0.38 16.10 -1.89
C ASN A 336 0.81 15.19 -2.16
N ASP A 337 0.55 13.89 -2.34
CA ASP A 337 1.50 12.97 -2.93
C ASP A 337 1.38 13.05 -4.44
N SER A 338 2.48 13.27 -5.17
CA SER A 338 2.52 13.35 -6.63
C SER A 338 3.70 12.59 -7.23
N MET A 339 3.57 12.18 -8.49
CA MET A 339 4.63 11.60 -9.31
C MET A 339 5.17 12.69 -10.24
N ASP A 340 6.45 13.06 -10.10
CA ASP A 340 7.07 14.11 -10.92
C ASP A 340 7.30 13.61 -12.36
N TYR A 341 7.05 14.47 -13.35
CA TYR A 341 7.25 14.15 -14.76
C TYR A 341 8.72 14.03 -15.19
N ALA A 342 9.66 14.61 -14.42
CA ALA A 342 11.07 14.68 -14.77
C ALA A 342 11.87 13.43 -14.37
N ASP A 343 11.65 12.92 -13.15
CA ASP A 343 12.44 11.83 -12.57
C ASP A 343 11.62 10.58 -12.21
N ASN A 344 10.29 10.60 -12.40
CA ASN A 344 9.39 9.52 -12.01
C ASN A 344 9.51 9.16 -10.51
N GLU A 345 9.93 10.08 -9.65
CA GLU A 345 9.93 9.86 -8.20
C GLU A 345 8.63 10.35 -7.56
N LYS A 346 8.22 9.67 -6.48
CA LYS A 346 7.13 10.12 -5.62
C LYS A 346 7.61 11.28 -4.75
N THR A 347 6.94 12.42 -4.86
CA THR A 347 7.16 13.62 -4.06
C THR A 347 5.92 13.96 -3.24
N GLY A 348 6.11 14.36 -2.00
CA GLY A 348 5.07 14.87 -1.12
C GLY A 348 5.21 16.39 -0.98
N THR A 349 4.10 17.13 -1.10
CA THR A 349 4.11 18.59 -0.93
C THR A 349 3.07 19.02 0.10
N ILE A 350 3.50 19.84 1.06
CA ILE A 350 2.61 20.52 2.03
C ILE A 350 2.27 21.90 1.47
N TYR A 351 0.97 22.19 1.39
CA TYR A 351 0.44 23.51 1.06
C TYR A 351 -0.29 24.11 2.25
N SER A 352 -0.05 25.38 2.53
CA SER A 352 -0.98 26.18 3.33
C SER A 352 -2.15 26.62 2.46
N VAL A 353 -3.36 26.52 3.02
CA VAL A 353 -4.61 26.82 2.31
C VAL A 353 -5.33 27.94 3.06
N GLU A 354 -5.07 29.18 2.63
CA GLU A 354 -5.74 30.38 3.14
C GLU A 354 -6.55 31.03 2.00
N ASN A 355 -6.19 32.26 1.58
CA ASN A 355 -6.79 32.93 0.42
C ASN A 355 -6.24 32.39 -0.92
N ASN A 356 -5.11 31.68 -0.86
CA ASN A 356 -4.48 30.97 -1.96
C ASN A 356 -3.81 29.69 -1.40
N MET A 357 -3.28 28.87 -2.32
CA MET A 357 -2.39 27.76 -1.96
C MET A 357 -0.94 28.21 -2.07
N ALA A 358 -0.17 28.03 -0.99
CA ALA A 358 1.26 28.31 -0.97
C ALA A 358 2.04 27.07 -0.51
N VAL A 359 3.12 26.73 -1.21
CA VAL A 359 4.00 25.62 -0.84
C VAL A 359 4.72 25.96 0.46
N VAL A 360 4.60 25.09 1.46
CA VAL A 360 5.26 25.18 2.76
C VAL A 360 6.53 24.33 2.76
N ALA A 361 6.42 23.09 2.29
CA ALA A 361 7.53 22.15 2.22
C ALA A 361 7.32 21.13 1.11
N LYS A 362 8.44 20.61 0.60
CA LYS A 362 8.48 19.45 -0.30
C LYS A 362 9.30 18.36 0.37
N ALA A 363 8.93 17.11 0.11
CA ALA A 363 9.57 15.96 0.70
C ALA A 363 9.71 14.84 -0.34
N SER A 364 10.87 14.20 -0.38
CA SER A 364 11.11 13.02 -1.20
C SER A 364 11.16 11.78 -0.31
N ARG A 365 10.68 10.63 -0.82
CA ARG A 365 10.66 9.36 -0.07
C ARG A 365 10.01 9.51 1.32
N SER A 366 8.92 10.26 1.38
CA SER A 366 8.18 10.57 2.60
C SER A 366 7.18 9.47 2.96
N ILE A 367 7.02 9.23 4.26
CA ILE A 367 5.82 8.59 4.80
C ILE A 367 4.66 9.59 4.79
N ALA A 368 3.42 9.12 4.92
CA ALA A 368 2.27 10.01 5.07
C ALA A 368 2.42 10.87 6.35
N PRO A 369 2.08 12.17 6.31
CA PRO A 369 2.18 13.03 7.48
C PRO A 369 1.25 12.59 8.60
N VAL A 370 1.69 12.78 9.85
CA VAL A 370 0.93 12.44 11.05
C VAL A 370 0.78 13.66 11.95
N MET A 371 -0.46 14.06 12.21
CA MET A 371 -0.81 15.19 13.06
C MET A 371 -0.68 14.85 14.55
N SER A 372 -0.20 15.80 15.36
CA SER A 372 -0.18 15.65 16.81
C SER A 372 -1.60 15.62 17.41
N PRO A 373 -1.82 14.99 18.57
CA PRO A 373 -3.17 14.88 19.16
C PRO A 373 -3.85 16.22 19.50
N ASP A 374 -3.09 17.31 19.58
CA ASP A 374 -3.57 18.66 19.84
C ASP A 374 -3.63 19.55 18.57
N ASN A 375 -3.39 18.98 17.39
CA ASN A 375 -3.41 19.66 16.09
C ASN A 375 -2.46 20.86 16.00
N ARG A 376 -1.31 20.81 16.69
CA ARG A 376 -0.32 21.90 16.72
C ARG A 376 0.98 21.54 16.03
N LYS A 377 1.27 20.26 15.80
CA LYS A 377 2.48 19.80 15.13
C LYS A 377 2.16 18.77 14.07
N LEU A 378 2.94 18.80 12.99
CA LEU A 378 2.84 17.83 11.90
C LEU A 378 4.19 17.14 11.73
N ALA A 379 4.20 15.81 11.82
CA ALA A 379 5.37 14.99 11.57
C ALA A 379 5.31 14.39 10.16
N TYR A 380 6.39 14.43 9.41
CA TYR A 380 6.56 13.81 8.09
C TYR A 380 8.01 13.40 7.90
N THR A 381 8.38 12.72 6.81
CA THR A 381 9.78 12.41 6.53
C THR A 381 10.25 13.06 5.23
N ASP A 382 11.52 13.44 5.17
CA ASP A 382 12.16 13.87 3.94
C ASP A 382 13.48 13.13 3.79
N ASN A 383 13.64 12.43 2.67
CA ASN A 383 14.76 11.53 2.40
C ASN A 383 15.01 10.53 3.54
N GLY A 384 13.91 10.05 4.15
CA GLY A 384 13.93 9.12 5.28
C GLY A 384 14.17 9.75 6.66
N ALA A 385 14.58 11.03 6.76
CA ALA A 385 14.72 11.71 8.04
C ALA A 385 13.36 12.25 8.51
N LEU A 386 13.03 12.10 9.79
CA LEU A 386 11.82 12.66 10.38
C LEU A 386 11.97 14.17 10.58
N LYS A 387 10.95 14.91 10.19
CA LYS A 387 10.80 16.35 10.33
C LYS A 387 9.52 16.67 11.09
N VAL A 388 9.58 17.64 12.01
CA VAL A 388 8.43 18.08 12.80
C VAL A 388 8.21 19.57 12.59
N PHE A 389 7.10 19.91 11.94
CA PHE A 389 6.60 21.29 11.81
C PHE A 389 5.81 21.69 13.03
N ASP A 390 6.05 22.91 13.52
CA ASP A 390 5.11 23.61 14.38
C ASP A 390 4.13 24.41 13.50
N LEU A 391 2.84 24.15 13.67
CA LEU A 391 1.80 24.70 12.79
C LEU A 391 1.41 26.14 13.13
N SER A 392 1.85 26.65 14.28
CA SER A 392 1.60 28.05 14.65
C SER A 392 2.65 28.98 14.04
N SER A 393 3.91 28.55 14.02
CA SER A 393 5.02 29.27 13.40
C SER A 393 5.23 28.93 11.93
N MET A 394 4.70 27.79 11.46
CA MET A 394 4.94 27.23 10.13
C MET A 394 6.43 26.95 9.87
N LEU A 395 7.17 26.57 10.92
CA LEU A 395 8.61 26.27 10.85
C LEU A 395 8.92 24.85 11.37
N GLU A 396 9.96 24.25 10.81
CA GLU A 396 10.54 23.01 11.34
C GLU A 396 11.16 23.31 12.72
N THR A 397 10.72 22.58 13.75
CA THR A 397 11.20 22.78 15.13
C THR A 397 12.09 21.65 15.63
N ALA A 398 11.94 20.45 15.07
CA ALA A 398 12.75 19.30 15.39
C ALA A 398 12.95 18.39 14.18
N SER A 399 14.05 17.64 14.19
CA SER A 399 14.37 16.61 13.21
C SER A 399 15.04 15.41 13.87
N TYR A 400 14.87 14.24 13.27
CA TYR A 400 15.58 13.02 13.61
C TYR A 400 16.14 12.40 12.32
N ASP A 401 17.47 12.34 12.23
CA ASP A 401 18.24 12.00 11.03
C ASP A 401 19.26 10.86 11.28
N LYS A 402 19.14 10.16 12.41
CA LYS A 402 20.04 9.04 12.77
C LYS A 402 19.90 7.82 11.85
N GLU A 403 18.71 7.60 11.30
CA GLU A 403 18.40 6.50 10.38
C GLU A 403 17.12 6.81 9.58
N SER A 404 16.85 6.02 8.53
CA SER A 404 15.60 6.13 7.78
C SER A 404 14.40 5.67 8.60
N VAL A 405 13.39 6.52 8.69
CA VAL A 405 12.14 6.29 9.41
C VAL A 405 11.10 5.62 8.50
N ILE A 406 10.52 4.54 9.01
CA ILE A 406 9.55 3.67 8.33
C ILE A 406 8.13 3.96 8.79
N SER A 407 7.94 4.20 10.10
CA SER A 407 6.63 4.55 10.67
C SER A 407 6.78 5.41 11.92
N VAL A 408 5.72 6.13 12.27
CA VAL A 408 5.71 7.12 13.36
C VAL A 408 4.38 7.11 14.09
N ALA A 409 4.39 7.25 15.42
CA ALA A 409 3.19 7.41 16.24
C ALA A 409 3.39 8.45 17.35
N TRP A 410 2.47 9.41 17.49
CA TRP A 410 2.54 10.44 18.54
C TRP A 410 2.23 9.91 19.93
N ALA A 411 3.21 9.95 20.82
CA ALA A 411 3.10 9.65 22.24
C ALA A 411 2.75 10.92 23.05
N GLY A 412 1.61 11.54 22.73
CA GLY A 412 1.21 12.83 23.30
C GLY A 412 1.66 14.04 22.45
N ARG A 413 1.77 15.22 23.06
CA ARG A 413 1.92 16.51 22.34
C ARG A 413 3.36 16.83 21.87
N ASN A 414 4.36 16.22 22.51
CA ASN A 414 5.77 16.58 22.35
C ASN A 414 6.68 15.36 22.23
N ALA A 415 6.11 14.19 21.99
CA ALA A 415 6.88 12.96 21.92
C ALA A 415 6.32 12.03 20.86
N LEU A 416 7.23 11.26 20.26
CA LEU A 416 6.97 10.38 19.13
C LEU A 416 7.65 9.04 19.39
N TYR A 417 6.95 7.94 19.08
CA TYR A 417 7.62 6.68 18.79
C TYR A 417 8.07 6.71 17.34
N ILE A 418 9.35 6.40 17.12
CA ILE A 418 9.98 6.33 15.81
C ILE A 418 10.28 4.87 15.51
N GLY A 419 9.70 4.36 14.43
CA GLY A 419 10.03 3.07 13.86
C GLY A 419 11.04 3.25 12.74
N GLY A 420 12.32 3.04 13.04
CA GLY A 420 13.42 3.12 12.09
C GLY A 420 13.75 1.77 11.44
N LYS A 421 14.62 1.82 10.42
CA LYS A 421 15.10 0.63 9.71
C LYS A 421 15.86 -0.36 10.61
N LYS A 422 16.57 0.13 11.63
CA LYS A 422 17.40 -0.64 12.57
C LYS A 422 16.89 -0.59 14.00
N THR A 423 16.27 0.51 14.43
CA THR A 423 15.78 0.65 15.81
C THR A 423 14.31 1.05 15.88
N VAL A 424 13.67 0.73 17.01
CA VAL A 424 12.44 1.40 17.45
C VAL A 424 12.78 2.20 18.69
N GLY A 425 12.42 3.48 18.67
CA GLY A 425 12.82 4.44 19.68
C GLY A 425 11.72 5.40 20.08
N PHE A 426 12.02 6.19 21.10
CA PHE A 426 11.23 7.32 21.55
C PHE A 426 12.02 8.61 21.28
N PHE A 427 11.34 9.64 20.78
CA PHE A 427 11.92 10.95 20.49
C PHE A 427 11.11 12.06 21.13
N ASN A 428 11.79 12.89 21.92
CA ASN A 428 11.21 14.09 22.52
C ASN A 428 11.47 15.29 21.61
N VAL A 429 10.39 15.88 21.10
CA VAL A 429 10.43 17.01 20.16
C VAL A 429 11.02 18.27 20.79
N LEU A 430 10.83 18.47 22.10
CA LEU A 430 11.32 19.66 22.81
C LEU A 430 12.80 19.56 23.17
N THR A 431 13.23 18.45 23.77
CA THR A 431 14.63 18.27 24.20
C THR A 431 15.52 17.81 23.05
N LYS A 432 14.92 17.30 21.95
CA LYS A 432 15.60 16.66 20.82
C LYS A 432 16.38 15.40 21.21
N GLU A 433 16.09 14.86 22.39
CA GLU A 433 16.66 13.61 22.86
C GLU A 433 15.90 12.43 22.28
N SER A 434 16.63 11.37 21.97
CA SER A 434 16.08 10.09 21.54
C SER A 434 16.64 8.96 22.38
N ASN A 435 15.80 7.98 22.66
CA ASN A 435 16.17 6.74 23.33
C ASN A 435 15.71 5.54 22.50
N ILE A 436 16.55 4.51 22.45
CA ILE A 436 16.23 3.25 21.76
C ILE A 436 15.51 2.33 22.74
N LEU A 437 14.41 1.74 22.29
CA LEU A 437 13.62 0.81 23.07
C LEU A 437 14.02 -0.63 22.75
N PHE A 438 14.22 -0.93 21.47
CA PHE A 438 14.64 -2.25 20.97
C PHE A 438 15.06 -2.15 19.50
N LEU A 439 15.62 -3.25 18.98
CA LEU A 439 16.06 -3.33 17.59
C LEU A 439 14.92 -3.80 16.67
N SER A 440 14.73 -3.08 15.57
CA SER A 440 13.78 -3.46 14.51
C SER A 440 14.38 -4.44 13.51
N SER A 441 15.69 -4.33 13.25
CA SER A 441 16.44 -5.20 12.35
C SER A 441 17.89 -5.32 12.81
N VAL A 442 18.55 -6.42 12.46
CA VAL A 442 19.98 -6.65 12.73
C VAL A 442 20.72 -7.03 11.45
N ASP A 443 22.01 -6.72 11.38
CA ASP A 443 22.85 -7.18 10.28
C ASP A 443 23.25 -8.65 10.49
N LYS A 444 23.68 -8.98 11.72
CA LYS A 444 24.11 -10.32 12.15
C LYS A 444 24.09 -10.42 13.68
N ALA A 445 23.86 -11.61 14.22
CA ALA A 445 23.96 -11.88 15.66
C ALA A 445 24.81 -13.12 15.94
N TYR A 446 25.27 -13.25 17.19
CA TYR A 446 26.19 -14.29 17.63
C TYR A 446 25.82 -14.81 19.02
N TRP A 447 26.17 -16.06 19.29
CA TRP A 447 26.23 -16.59 20.64
C TRP A 447 27.54 -16.19 21.32
N ASN A 448 27.44 -15.60 22.51
CA ASN A 448 28.59 -15.33 23.36
C ASN A 448 28.27 -15.63 24.83
N ALA A 449 29.01 -16.57 25.42
CA ALA A 449 28.86 -16.99 26.82
C ALA A 449 27.39 -17.28 27.24
N GLY A 450 26.60 -17.86 26.33
CA GLY A 450 25.18 -18.18 26.55
C GLY A 450 24.18 -17.05 26.23
N PHE A 451 24.69 -15.84 25.95
CA PHE A 451 23.91 -14.68 25.53
C PHE A 451 23.91 -14.52 24.01
N ILE A 452 22.90 -13.83 23.49
CA ILE A 452 22.81 -13.44 22.09
C ILE A 452 23.27 -11.99 21.99
N VAL A 453 24.27 -11.72 21.15
CA VAL A 453 24.82 -10.38 20.96
C VAL A 453 24.83 -9.98 19.49
N THR A 454 24.66 -8.69 19.21
CA THR A 454 24.71 -8.13 17.87
C THR A 454 25.41 -6.78 17.86
N LYS A 455 25.92 -6.39 16.70
CA LYS A 455 26.40 -5.04 16.39
C LYS A 455 25.62 -4.54 15.18
N ILE A 456 25.12 -3.31 15.28
CA ILE A 456 24.44 -2.63 14.15
C ILE A 456 25.47 -1.76 13.44
N SER A 457 25.48 -1.79 12.10
CA SER A 457 26.41 -1.01 11.27
C SER A 457 26.42 0.49 11.57
N ASP A 458 25.24 1.05 11.85
CA ASP A 458 25.02 2.50 11.90
C ASP A 458 25.16 3.08 13.32
N GLU A 459 25.39 2.22 14.32
CA GLU A 459 25.59 2.62 15.71
C GLU A 459 26.93 2.14 16.28
N LYS A 460 27.53 2.95 17.16
CA LYS A 460 28.82 2.63 17.80
C LYS A 460 28.71 1.62 18.96
N GLY A 461 27.60 0.90 19.09
CA GLY A 461 27.29 0.05 20.24
C GLY A 461 27.03 -1.42 19.90
N PHE A 462 27.27 -2.29 20.88
CA PHE A 462 26.78 -3.68 20.86
C PHE A 462 25.49 -3.78 21.64
N TYR A 463 24.67 -4.76 21.29
CA TYR A 463 23.42 -5.06 21.98
C TYR A 463 23.40 -6.51 22.41
N CYS A 464 22.81 -6.78 23.57
CA CYS A 464 22.55 -8.11 24.09
C CYS A 464 21.04 -8.32 24.19
N TYR A 465 20.56 -9.52 23.85
CA TYR A 465 19.15 -9.87 23.94
C TYR A 465 18.79 -10.23 25.40
N ASP A 466 17.84 -9.49 25.96
CA ASP A 466 17.21 -9.78 27.25
C ASP A 466 15.99 -10.69 26.99
N ALA A 467 16.12 -11.97 27.33
CA ALA A 467 15.06 -12.96 27.12
C ALA A 467 13.88 -12.84 28.10
N GLU A 468 14.03 -12.12 29.22
CA GLU A 468 12.92 -11.90 30.16
C GLU A 468 11.98 -10.80 29.65
N LYS A 469 12.56 -9.76 29.05
CA LYS A 469 11.86 -8.61 28.48
C LYS A 469 11.62 -8.69 26.97
N ASN A 470 12.24 -9.66 26.29
CA ASN A 470 12.22 -9.80 24.82
C ASN A 470 12.68 -8.52 24.09
N ILE A 471 13.67 -7.82 24.63
CA ILE A 471 14.23 -6.60 24.04
C ILE A 471 15.74 -6.69 23.91
N TRP A 472 16.30 -5.75 23.16
CA TRP A 472 17.74 -5.60 23.03
C TRP A 472 18.21 -4.44 23.90
N VAL A 473 19.19 -4.71 24.76
CA VAL A 473 19.77 -3.71 25.65
C VAL A 473 21.21 -3.39 25.26
N PRO A 474 21.65 -2.13 25.38
CA PRO A 474 23.04 -1.77 25.15
C PRO A 474 23.98 -2.66 25.98
N TYR A 475 25.02 -3.17 25.34
CA TYR A 475 25.96 -4.11 25.91
C TYR A 475 27.39 -3.64 25.69
N ARG A 476 28.22 -3.73 26.74
CA ARG A 476 29.64 -3.38 26.65
C ARG A 476 30.41 -4.58 26.11
N ILE A 477 31.26 -4.30 25.13
CA ILE A 477 32.08 -5.25 24.36
C ILE A 477 32.72 -6.34 25.24
N PRO A 478 32.65 -7.63 24.85
CA PRO A 478 33.64 -8.61 25.27
C PRO A 478 34.94 -8.35 24.49
N ASP A 479 36.11 -8.36 25.14
CA ASP A 479 37.44 -8.25 24.49
C ASP A 479 37.78 -9.46 23.57
N VAL A 480 36.77 -10.10 22.99
CA VAL A 480 36.83 -11.36 22.25
C VAL A 480 36.23 -11.16 20.87
N GLU A 481 36.91 -11.69 19.86
CA GLU A 481 36.44 -11.71 18.48
C GLU A 481 35.19 -12.60 18.35
N LEU A 482 34.05 -11.99 18.02
CA LEU A 482 32.81 -12.72 17.77
C LEU A 482 32.92 -13.47 16.45
N SER A 483 32.79 -14.80 16.50
CA SER A 483 32.79 -15.66 15.31
C SER A 483 31.59 -16.60 15.35
N ALA A 484 30.86 -16.66 14.23
CA ALA A 484 29.72 -17.54 14.08
C ALA A 484 30.19 -18.99 13.86
N LYS A 485 29.45 -19.94 14.41
CA LYS A 485 29.75 -21.38 14.31
C LYS A 485 28.67 -22.05 13.47
N ASP A 486 29.08 -22.73 12.40
CA ASP A 486 28.17 -23.52 11.55
C ASP A 486 27.82 -24.88 12.17
N LYS A 487 28.47 -25.26 13.28
CA LYS A 487 28.30 -26.57 13.92
C LYS A 487 28.58 -26.55 15.41
N ASN A 488 27.99 -27.52 16.10
CA ASN A 488 28.40 -27.94 17.44
C ASN A 488 28.77 -29.44 17.41
N GLY A 489 28.83 -30.09 18.58
CA GLY A 489 29.16 -31.52 18.66
C GLY A 489 28.10 -32.47 18.08
N ARG A 490 26.87 -32.00 17.86
CA ARG A 490 25.70 -32.80 17.45
C ARG A 490 25.12 -32.39 16.12
N TYR A 491 25.16 -31.13 15.75
CA TYR A 491 24.49 -30.59 14.57
C TYR A 491 25.43 -29.71 13.76
N ARG A 492 25.23 -29.72 12.43
CA ARG A 492 25.80 -28.74 11.51
C ARG A 492 24.68 -28.08 10.72
N ALA A 493 24.66 -26.76 10.69
CA ALA A 493 23.72 -25.96 9.91
C ALA A 493 24.42 -25.29 8.72
N TYR A 494 23.77 -25.22 7.57
CA TYR A 494 24.29 -24.56 6.38
C TYR A 494 23.14 -24.09 5.48
N VAL A 495 23.42 -23.06 4.69
CA VAL A 495 22.48 -22.55 3.68
C VAL A 495 22.53 -23.42 2.43
N GLY A 496 21.38 -23.78 1.88
CA GLY A 496 21.26 -24.50 0.61
C GLY A 496 20.12 -23.97 -0.25
N LYS A 497 20.00 -24.49 -1.47
CA LYS A 497 19.00 -24.03 -2.44
C LYS A 497 17.57 -24.38 -1.98
N ALA A 498 16.66 -23.41 -2.07
CA ALA A 498 15.23 -23.65 -1.88
C ALA A 498 14.59 -24.24 -3.14
N THR A 499 13.53 -25.02 -2.96
CA THR A 499 12.68 -25.51 -4.06
C THR A 499 11.53 -24.54 -4.33
N ASN A 500 11.04 -23.89 -3.27
CA ASN A 500 9.97 -22.91 -3.33
C ASN A 500 10.52 -21.55 -3.79
N ALA A 501 9.94 -20.99 -4.87
CA ALA A 501 10.40 -19.72 -5.45
C ALA A 501 10.27 -18.51 -4.50
N LYS A 502 9.43 -18.59 -3.47
CA LYS A 502 9.29 -17.53 -2.45
C LYS A 502 10.56 -17.35 -1.61
N TYR A 503 11.46 -18.33 -1.61
CA TYR A 503 12.69 -18.32 -0.82
C TYR A 503 13.91 -18.38 -1.74
N ASP A 504 14.90 -17.52 -1.49
CA ASP A 504 16.19 -17.56 -2.19
C ASP A 504 16.95 -18.85 -1.85
N ASN A 505 16.78 -19.30 -0.61
CA ASN A 505 17.51 -20.40 -0.02
C ASN A 505 16.73 -20.98 1.18
N THR A 506 17.25 -22.06 1.74
CA THR A 506 16.81 -22.56 3.04
C THR A 506 18.01 -22.87 3.93
N ILE A 507 17.74 -23.06 5.22
CA ILE A 507 18.72 -23.58 6.17
C ILE A 507 18.51 -25.08 6.32
N PHE A 508 19.55 -25.85 6.00
CA PHE A 508 19.61 -27.28 6.29
C PHE A 508 20.34 -27.52 7.60
N VAL A 509 19.83 -28.47 8.38
CA VAL A 509 20.48 -28.97 9.60
C VAL A 509 20.76 -30.44 9.42
N ARG A 510 22.01 -30.84 9.63
CA ARG A 510 22.48 -32.22 9.62
C ARG A 510 22.80 -32.67 11.04
N CYS A 511 22.22 -33.79 11.46
CA CYS A 511 22.64 -34.48 12.67
C CYS A 511 23.97 -35.21 12.42
N LEU A 512 24.96 -34.94 13.28
CA LEU A 512 26.32 -35.49 13.28
C LEU A 512 26.48 -36.66 14.26
N SER A 513 25.57 -36.78 15.23
CA SER A 513 25.57 -37.82 16.25
C SER A 513 24.45 -38.83 16.01
N GLY A 514 24.75 -40.12 15.92
CA GLY A 514 23.73 -41.16 15.71
C GLY A 514 23.38 -41.37 14.23
N LYS A 515 22.09 -41.51 13.90
CA LYS A 515 21.66 -41.67 12.50
C LYS A 515 21.77 -40.32 11.77
N THR A 516 22.54 -40.29 10.69
CA THR A 516 22.69 -39.09 9.86
C THR A 516 21.36 -38.77 9.17
N TYR A 517 20.71 -37.71 9.64
CA TYR A 517 19.52 -37.14 9.03
C TYR A 517 19.80 -35.69 8.63
N THR A 518 19.19 -35.21 7.56
CA THR A 518 19.28 -33.81 7.11
C THR A 518 17.89 -33.31 6.81
N TYR A 519 17.52 -32.18 7.42
CA TYR A 519 16.21 -31.57 7.26
C TYR A 519 16.34 -30.07 7.04
N SER A 520 15.29 -29.47 6.48
CA SER A 520 15.16 -28.02 6.33
C SER A 520 14.51 -27.42 7.58
N VAL A 521 15.07 -26.32 8.11
CA VAL A 521 14.45 -25.55 9.21
C VAL A 521 13.08 -25.01 8.79
N PHE A 522 12.91 -24.71 7.49
CA PHE A 522 11.64 -24.30 6.89
C PHE A 522 11.18 -25.37 5.88
N PRO A 523 10.30 -26.30 6.27
CA PRO A 523 9.76 -27.29 5.35
C PRO A 523 9.04 -26.67 4.14
N ASP A 524 8.41 -25.50 4.33
CA ASP A 524 7.72 -24.78 3.25
C ASP A 524 8.66 -24.29 2.14
N ALA A 525 9.93 -24.00 2.46
CA ALA A 525 10.94 -23.66 1.46
C ALA A 525 11.30 -24.85 0.54
N MET A 526 10.95 -26.08 0.97
CA MET A 526 11.20 -27.32 0.22
C MET A 526 9.97 -27.82 -0.54
N LYS A 527 8.79 -27.23 -0.33
CA LYS A 527 7.60 -27.57 -1.10
C LYS A 527 7.77 -27.10 -2.54
N GLU A 528 7.53 -27.98 -3.50
CA GLU A 528 7.44 -27.59 -4.90
C GLU A 528 6.26 -26.63 -5.06
N THR A 529 6.57 -25.38 -5.39
CA THR A 529 5.59 -24.44 -5.95
C THR A 529 5.51 -24.66 -7.45
N CYS A 530 4.44 -24.16 -8.08
CA CYS A 530 4.29 -24.17 -9.53
C CYS A 530 5.31 -23.22 -10.18
N ASN A 531 6.58 -23.59 -10.13
CA ASN A 531 7.70 -22.78 -10.59
C ASN A 531 7.61 -22.62 -12.09
N GLY A 532 7.72 -21.38 -12.54
CA GLY A 532 7.80 -21.03 -13.97
C GLY A 532 6.47 -20.67 -14.63
N ARG A 533 5.33 -20.72 -13.91
CA ARG A 533 4.08 -20.18 -14.48
C ARG A 533 4.13 -18.67 -14.50
N LYS A 534 4.00 -18.10 -15.69
CA LYS A 534 4.08 -16.67 -15.94
C LYS A 534 2.75 -16.14 -16.42
N VAL A 535 2.42 -14.93 -16.00
CA VAL A 535 1.34 -14.13 -16.59
C VAL A 535 1.87 -12.78 -17.00
N ALA A 536 1.29 -12.18 -18.03
CA ALA A 536 1.59 -10.81 -18.41
C ALA A 536 0.46 -9.87 -18.02
N LEU A 537 0.82 -8.66 -17.60
CA LEU A 537 -0.14 -7.56 -17.49
C LEU A 537 -0.07 -6.70 -18.75
N ALA A 538 -1.22 -6.47 -19.37
CA ALA A 538 -1.39 -5.57 -20.51
C ALA A 538 -2.19 -4.34 -20.06
N LEU A 539 -1.58 -3.16 -20.11
CA LEU A 539 -2.18 -1.90 -19.67
C LEU A 539 -2.66 -1.08 -20.85
N ASP A 540 -3.98 -0.96 -21.01
CA ASP A 540 -4.57 -0.25 -22.14
C ASP A 540 -4.75 1.24 -21.82
N ALA A 541 -4.05 2.11 -22.54
CA ALA A 541 -4.21 3.56 -22.51
C ALA A 541 -4.95 4.04 -23.77
N MET A 542 -6.26 4.27 -23.64
CA MET A 542 -7.16 4.45 -24.80
C MET A 542 -7.88 5.81 -24.85
N GLU A 543 -8.63 6.18 -23.80
CA GLU A 543 -9.48 7.38 -23.82
C GLU A 543 -9.15 8.41 -22.75
N ASN A 544 -8.77 7.93 -21.56
CA ASN A 544 -8.58 8.73 -20.35
C ASN A 544 -7.26 8.31 -19.68
N SER A 545 -6.62 9.24 -19.00
CA SER A 545 -5.35 9.07 -18.30
C SER A 545 -5.44 9.16 -16.78
N GLU A 546 -6.66 9.19 -16.23
CA GLU A 546 -6.93 9.14 -14.80
C GLU A 546 -6.35 7.85 -14.19
N GLY A 547 -5.72 7.99 -13.01
CA GLY A 547 -5.07 6.87 -12.34
C GLY A 547 -3.71 6.44 -12.90
N LEU A 548 -3.24 6.98 -14.04
CA LEU A 548 -1.95 6.58 -14.63
C LEU A 548 -0.77 6.77 -13.67
N GLY A 549 -0.70 7.90 -12.96
CA GLY A 549 0.37 8.13 -11.98
C GLY A 549 0.40 7.08 -10.89
N LYS A 550 -0.79 6.67 -10.39
CA LYS A 550 -0.94 5.60 -9.41
C LYS A 550 -0.49 4.25 -9.98
N VAL A 551 -0.87 3.93 -11.22
CA VAL A 551 -0.43 2.70 -11.91
C VAL A 551 1.09 2.65 -12.00
N LEU A 552 1.73 3.70 -12.51
CA LEU A 552 3.20 3.74 -12.66
C LEU A 552 3.92 3.69 -11.30
N HIS A 553 3.37 4.37 -10.29
CA HIS A 553 3.89 4.29 -8.92
C HIS A 553 3.84 2.86 -8.40
N VAL A 554 2.69 2.18 -8.52
CA VAL A 554 2.53 0.78 -8.10
C VAL A 554 3.50 -0.15 -8.84
N LEU A 555 3.64 -0.02 -10.16
CA LEU A 555 4.57 -0.85 -10.94
C LEU A 555 6.02 -0.67 -10.49
N SER A 556 6.45 0.59 -10.30
CA SER A 556 7.78 0.94 -9.80
C SER A 556 8.00 0.39 -8.39
N GLU A 557 7.01 0.56 -7.51
CA GLU A 557 7.02 0.07 -6.14
C GLU A 557 7.10 -1.46 -6.08
N TYR A 558 6.46 -2.14 -7.04
CA TYR A 558 6.52 -3.60 -7.18
C TYR A 558 7.77 -4.10 -7.93
N GLY A 559 8.51 -3.23 -8.60
CA GLY A 559 9.64 -3.60 -9.46
C GLY A 559 9.24 -4.48 -10.65
N ILE A 560 7.99 -4.37 -11.12
CA ILE A 560 7.43 -5.22 -12.18
C ILE A 560 7.44 -4.46 -13.51
N LYS A 561 7.86 -5.14 -14.56
CA LYS A 561 7.71 -4.68 -15.94
C LYS A 561 6.45 -5.26 -16.58
N VAL A 562 5.76 -4.44 -17.35
CA VAL A 562 4.51 -4.78 -18.03
C VAL A 562 4.51 -4.19 -19.45
N THR A 563 3.49 -4.51 -20.24
CA THR A 563 3.30 -3.91 -21.57
C THR A 563 2.14 -2.93 -21.55
N PHE A 564 2.39 -1.67 -21.92
CA PHE A 564 1.35 -0.68 -22.18
C PHE A 564 0.93 -0.74 -23.65
N PHE A 565 -0.37 -0.72 -23.93
CA PHE A 565 -0.90 -0.57 -25.28
C PHE A 565 -1.52 0.82 -25.41
N LEU A 566 -0.99 1.65 -26.30
CA LEU A 566 -1.42 3.03 -26.48
C LEU A 566 -2.04 3.23 -27.86
N ASN A 567 -3.16 3.94 -27.91
CA ASN A 567 -3.74 4.38 -29.18
C ASN A 567 -3.36 5.81 -29.54
N GLY A 568 -3.56 6.15 -30.82
CA GLY A 568 -3.20 7.46 -31.35
C GLY A 568 -4.00 8.60 -30.71
N GLU A 569 -5.26 8.34 -30.34
CA GLU A 569 -6.10 9.31 -29.64
C GLU A 569 -5.54 9.68 -28.26
N PHE A 570 -5.16 8.69 -27.45
CA PHE A 570 -4.53 8.92 -26.15
C PHE A 570 -3.22 9.70 -26.32
N ILE A 571 -2.39 9.30 -27.29
CA ILE A 571 -1.08 9.95 -27.54
C ILE A 571 -1.26 11.44 -27.86
N ARG A 572 -2.20 11.77 -28.75
CA ARG A 572 -2.48 13.17 -29.14
C ARG A 572 -3.09 13.98 -28.00
N ARG A 573 -3.94 13.37 -27.16
CA ARG A 573 -4.60 14.06 -26.03
C ARG A 573 -3.66 14.25 -24.83
N TYR A 574 -2.75 13.31 -24.57
CA TYR A 574 -1.91 13.28 -23.36
C TYR A 574 -0.42 13.03 -23.66
N PRO A 575 0.25 13.87 -24.48
CA PRO A 575 1.64 13.63 -24.91
C PRO A 575 2.65 13.54 -23.75
N GLU A 576 2.48 14.34 -22.69
CA GLU A 576 3.35 14.29 -21.50
C GLU A 576 3.19 12.97 -20.73
N LYS A 577 1.95 12.45 -20.65
CA LYS A 577 1.66 11.17 -20.00
C LYS A 577 2.14 9.98 -20.83
N THR A 578 2.07 10.09 -22.15
CA THR A 578 2.72 9.15 -23.08
C THR A 578 4.23 9.11 -22.85
N ARG A 579 4.87 10.28 -22.68
CA ARG A 579 6.30 10.36 -22.35
C ARG A 579 6.62 9.74 -20.99
N LEU A 580 5.75 9.94 -19.99
CA LEU A 580 5.85 9.33 -18.67
C LEU A 580 5.84 7.79 -18.77
N ILE A 581 4.89 7.22 -19.54
CA ILE A 581 4.83 5.77 -19.82
C ILE A 581 6.11 5.31 -20.51
N ALA A 582 6.53 5.98 -21.59
CA ALA A 582 7.73 5.62 -22.34
C ALA A 582 9.02 5.68 -21.50
N ASN A 583 9.08 6.56 -20.49
CA ASN A 583 10.22 6.71 -19.59
C ASN A 583 10.17 5.79 -18.37
N SER A 584 9.06 5.10 -18.13
CA SER A 584 8.91 4.18 -17.00
C SER A 584 9.68 2.86 -17.16
N GLY A 585 10.25 2.59 -18.33
CA GLY A 585 11.00 1.36 -18.61
C GLY A 585 10.14 0.14 -18.93
N ASN A 586 8.82 0.35 -19.11
CA ASN A 586 7.86 -0.65 -19.57
C ASN A 586 7.82 -0.73 -21.10
N ASP A 587 7.45 -1.90 -21.61
CA ASP A 587 7.22 -2.10 -23.05
C ASP A 587 5.98 -1.32 -23.50
N CYS A 588 6.01 -0.79 -24.72
CA CYS A 588 4.89 -0.06 -25.31
C CYS A 588 4.51 -0.70 -26.64
N GLY A 589 3.30 -1.25 -26.75
CA GLY A 589 2.70 -1.78 -27.96
C GLY A 589 1.62 -0.86 -28.52
N SER A 590 1.13 -1.21 -29.71
CA SER A 590 0.10 -0.45 -30.42
C SER A 590 -1.32 -0.91 -30.04
N LEU A 591 -2.19 0.01 -29.61
CA LEU A 591 -3.65 -0.19 -29.50
C LEU A 591 -4.37 0.35 -30.73
N PHE A 592 -3.70 0.40 -31.89
CA PHE A 592 -4.21 1.04 -33.12
C PHE A 592 -4.39 2.57 -33.00
N TYR A 593 -4.59 3.30 -34.11
CA TYR A 593 -4.61 4.77 -34.05
C TYR A 593 -5.92 5.40 -33.50
N THR A 594 -6.98 4.61 -33.35
CA THR A 594 -8.32 5.02 -32.92
C THR A 594 -8.89 4.05 -31.88
N ALA A 595 -9.83 4.53 -31.05
CA ALA A 595 -10.55 3.71 -30.06
C ALA A 595 -11.76 2.95 -30.62
N ALA A 596 -12.07 3.10 -31.91
CA ALA A 596 -13.24 2.46 -32.54
C ALA A 596 -13.14 0.93 -32.53
N ASP A 597 -14.25 0.25 -32.23
CA ASP A 597 -14.35 -1.21 -32.39
C ASP A 597 -14.31 -1.57 -33.88
N LEU A 598 -13.24 -2.26 -34.28
CA LEU A 598 -12.96 -2.58 -35.68
C LEU A 598 -13.84 -3.70 -36.24
N VAL A 599 -14.62 -4.35 -35.39
CA VAL A 599 -15.54 -5.45 -35.78
C VAL A 599 -16.99 -4.97 -35.86
N GLU A 600 -17.29 -3.74 -35.41
CA GLU A 600 -18.62 -3.18 -35.57
C GLU A 600 -18.99 -2.94 -37.05
N ASN A 601 -20.25 -3.20 -37.39
CA ASN A 601 -20.79 -3.09 -38.75
C ASN A 601 -20.88 -1.64 -39.29
N ASN A 602 -20.33 -0.68 -38.56
CA ASN A 602 -20.41 0.74 -38.87
C ASN A 602 -19.33 1.19 -39.88
N PHE A 603 -18.29 0.36 -40.11
CA PHE A 603 -17.19 0.68 -41.02
C PHE A 603 -16.73 -0.56 -41.81
N VAL A 604 -16.38 -0.38 -43.08
CA VAL A 604 -15.74 -1.42 -43.89
C VAL A 604 -14.24 -1.24 -43.80
N ILE A 605 -13.57 -2.20 -43.16
CA ILE A 605 -12.11 -2.21 -43.04
C ILE A 605 -11.50 -3.15 -44.09
N ASP A 606 -10.35 -2.76 -44.63
CA ASP A 606 -9.52 -3.58 -45.50
C ASP A 606 -8.09 -3.72 -44.93
N ALA A 607 -7.26 -4.56 -45.56
CA ALA A 607 -5.89 -4.75 -45.10
C ALA A 607 -5.07 -3.44 -45.07
N SER A 608 -5.33 -2.54 -46.02
CA SER A 608 -4.63 -1.26 -46.13
C SER A 608 -4.99 -0.29 -45.00
N PHE A 609 -6.23 -0.36 -44.51
CA PHE A 609 -6.69 0.39 -43.35
C PHE A 609 -5.93 -0.05 -42.09
N ILE A 610 -5.78 -1.37 -41.89
CA ILE A 610 -5.04 -1.91 -40.74
C ILE A 610 -3.57 -1.52 -40.81
N THR A 611 -2.90 -1.74 -41.95
CA THR A 611 -1.46 -1.45 -42.07
C THR A 611 -1.14 0.04 -41.92
N ARG A 612 -1.91 0.93 -42.56
CA ARG A 612 -1.74 2.39 -42.39
C ARG A 612 -2.08 2.86 -40.98
N GLY A 613 -3.08 2.27 -40.36
CA GLY A 613 -3.50 2.63 -39.00
C GLY A 613 -2.44 2.28 -37.96
N LEU A 614 -1.74 1.15 -38.12
CA LEU A 614 -0.60 0.78 -37.28
C LEU A 614 0.57 1.75 -37.46
N ALA A 615 0.99 1.99 -38.70
CA ALA A 615 2.09 2.92 -39.00
C ALA A 615 1.83 4.33 -38.47
N ARG A 616 0.59 4.83 -38.63
CA ARG A 616 0.19 6.12 -38.08
C ARG A 616 0.33 6.19 -36.56
N ASN A 617 -0.05 5.14 -35.85
CA ASN A 617 0.06 5.11 -34.39
C ASN A 617 1.53 5.17 -33.94
N GLU A 618 2.40 4.45 -34.64
CA GLU A 618 3.85 4.44 -34.42
C GLU A 618 4.46 5.83 -34.66
N ASP A 619 4.12 6.49 -35.77
CA ASP A 619 4.56 7.86 -36.06
C ASP A 619 4.15 8.85 -34.97
N GLU A 620 2.90 8.76 -34.49
CA GLU A 620 2.38 9.60 -33.42
C GLU A 620 3.10 9.34 -32.08
N TYR A 621 3.37 8.07 -31.76
CA TYR A 621 4.13 7.69 -30.57
C TYR A 621 5.58 8.20 -30.64
N PHE A 622 6.27 8.01 -31.76
CA PHE A 622 7.62 8.50 -31.99
C PHE A 622 7.67 10.03 -31.90
N ALA A 623 6.69 10.73 -32.48
CA ALA A 623 6.60 12.18 -32.40
C ALA A 623 6.56 12.68 -30.95
N ALA A 624 5.77 12.02 -30.10
CA ALA A 624 5.57 12.40 -28.70
C ALA A 624 6.74 12.01 -27.77
N THR A 625 7.39 10.86 -28.01
CA THR A 625 8.32 10.24 -27.06
C THR A 625 9.77 10.16 -27.52
N LYS A 626 10.02 10.23 -28.84
CA LYS A 626 11.31 9.92 -29.49
C LYS A 626 11.79 8.47 -29.25
N LYS A 627 10.87 7.56 -28.96
CA LYS A 627 11.09 6.11 -28.84
C LYS A 627 10.16 5.37 -29.79
N GLU A 628 10.51 4.15 -30.13
CA GLU A 628 9.68 3.27 -30.99
C GLU A 628 8.75 2.41 -30.15
N LEU A 629 7.62 2.01 -30.75
CA LEU A 629 6.77 0.96 -30.21
C LEU A 629 7.44 -0.40 -30.41
N THR A 630 7.11 -1.33 -29.54
CA THR A 630 7.30 -2.76 -29.78
C THR A 630 6.39 -3.20 -30.93
N LEU A 631 6.79 -4.24 -31.66
CA LEU A 631 5.97 -4.85 -32.71
C LEU A 631 4.81 -5.69 -32.15
N LEU A 632 4.34 -5.39 -30.94
CA LEU A 632 3.14 -5.97 -30.34
C LEU A 632 1.96 -5.05 -30.60
N TRP A 633 0.80 -5.62 -30.90
CA TRP A 633 -0.43 -4.85 -30.97
C TRP A 633 -1.66 -5.66 -30.63
N HIS A 634 -2.74 -4.98 -30.28
CA HIS A 634 -4.07 -5.56 -30.35
C HIS A 634 -5.05 -4.52 -30.88
N ALA A 635 -6.16 -4.99 -31.45
CA ALA A 635 -7.26 -4.12 -31.82
C ALA A 635 -8.01 -3.64 -30.56
N PRO A 636 -8.67 -2.47 -30.61
CA PRO A 636 -9.50 -1.99 -29.51
C PRO A 636 -10.42 -3.07 -28.95
N TYR A 637 -10.51 -3.15 -27.62
CA TYR A 637 -11.30 -4.16 -26.88
C TYR A 637 -10.86 -5.62 -27.09
N TYR A 638 -9.70 -5.86 -27.71
CA TYR A 638 -9.24 -7.20 -28.11
C TYR A 638 -10.21 -7.91 -29.07
N HIS A 639 -11.08 -7.16 -29.75
CA HIS A 639 -12.00 -7.69 -30.75
C HIS A 639 -11.29 -7.80 -32.10
N ASP A 640 -11.35 -8.98 -32.73
CA ASP A 640 -10.61 -9.23 -33.95
C ASP A 640 -11.32 -10.15 -34.94
N THR A 641 -10.78 -10.18 -36.16
CA THR A 641 -11.14 -11.11 -37.23
C THR A 641 -9.87 -11.64 -37.87
N GLN A 642 -9.98 -12.70 -38.67
CA GLN A 642 -8.84 -13.24 -39.42
C GLN A 642 -8.19 -12.17 -40.33
N LEU A 643 -8.99 -11.30 -40.96
CA LEU A 643 -8.48 -10.18 -41.76
C LEU A 643 -7.59 -9.26 -40.92
N ILE A 644 -8.03 -8.89 -39.72
CA ILE A 644 -7.30 -8.01 -38.79
C ILE A 644 -5.97 -8.67 -38.40
N ARG A 645 -6.00 -9.94 -37.97
CA ARG A 645 -4.79 -10.67 -37.56
C ARG A 645 -3.78 -10.82 -38.71
N THR A 646 -4.22 -11.25 -39.89
CA THR A 646 -3.34 -11.44 -41.05
C THR A 646 -2.76 -10.13 -41.56
N SER A 647 -3.54 -9.05 -41.56
CA SER A 647 -3.07 -7.73 -42.00
C SER A 647 -2.04 -7.14 -41.04
N GLY A 648 -2.27 -7.25 -39.72
CA GLY A 648 -1.28 -6.85 -38.71
C GLY A 648 0.03 -7.65 -38.82
N ASN A 649 -0.07 -8.96 -39.00
CA ASN A 649 1.11 -9.83 -39.20
C ASN A 649 1.88 -9.46 -40.47
N THR A 650 1.19 -9.15 -41.57
CA THR A 650 1.81 -8.69 -42.82
C THR A 650 2.53 -7.34 -42.64
N ALA A 651 2.04 -6.49 -41.74
CA ALA A 651 2.70 -5.24 -41.35
C ALA A 651 3.89 -5.43 -40.39
N GLY A 652 4.21 -6.67 -40.00
CA GLY A 652 5.31 -6.99 -39.08
C GLY A 652 4.92 -6.99 -37.61
N TYR A 653 3.63 -6.79 -37.28
CA TYR A 653 3.14 -6.76 -35.91
C TYR A 653 2.59 -8.13 -35.45
N GLU A 654 2.82 -8.47 -34.20
CA GLU A 654 2.27 -9.63 -33.53
C GLU A 654 1.00 -9.26 -32.76
N TYR A 655 -0.10 -9.97 -33.04
CA TYR A 655 -1.38 -9.72 -32.40
C TYR A 655 -1.43 -10.36 -31.01
N VAL A 656 -1.74 -9.54 -30.00
CA VAL A 656 -1.84 -9.93 -28.60
C VAL A 656 -3.29 -10.25 -28.25
N SER A 657 -3.53 -11.45 -27.73
CA SER A 657 -4.87 -11.88 -27.26
C SER A 657 -4.85 -11.97 -25.73
N ALA A 658 -5.86 -11.37 -25.09
CA ALA A 658 -5.93 -11.30 -23.64
C ALA A 658 -7.14 -12.03 -23.07
N PHE A 659 -7.11 -12.29 -21.77
CA PHE A 659 -8.24 -12.83 -21.04
C PHE A 659 -9.48 -11.95 -21.16
N SER A 660 -10.61 -12.55 -21.56
CA SER A 660 -11.83 -11.82 -21.92
C SER A 660 -13.05 -12.16 -21.05
N LYS A 661 -12.93 -13.07 -20.07
CA LYS A 661 -14.08 -13.53 -19.26
C LYS A 661 -14.70 -12.41 -18.42
N PHE A 662 -13.88 -11.47 -17.94
CA PHE A 662 -14.34 -10.31 -17.17
C PHE A 662 -13.75 -9.05 -17.79
N SER A 663 -14.57 -8.02 -17.98
CA SER A 663 -14.11 -6.71 -18.45
C SER A 663 -14.19 -5.69 -17.32
N ASP A 664 -13.08 -5.02 -17.06
CA ASP A 664 -13.00 -3.87 -16.17
C ASP A 664 -13.61 -2.59 -16.77
N ARG A 665 -14.13 -2.67 -18.00
CA ARG A 665 -14.84 -1.59 -18.70
C ARG A 665 -16.38 -1.71 -18.65
N THR A 666 -16.94 -2.83 -18.22
CA THR A 666 -18.41 -3.02 -18.20
C THR A 666 -19.04 -2.05 -17.20
N THR A 667 -19.72 -1.01 -17.68
CA THR A 667 -20.45 -0.05 -16.82
C THR A 667 -21.81 -0.61 -16.41
N TYR A 668 -22.49 0.06 -15.47
CA TYR A 668 -23.87 -0.29 -15.12
C TYR A 668 -24.81 -0.22 -16.32
N GLU A 669 -24.66 0.81 -17.15
CA GLU A 669 -25.45 1.01 -18.36
C GLU A 669 -25.21 -0.14 -19.34
N ARG A 670 -23.94 -0.46 -19.62
CA ARG A 670 -23.58 -1.57 -20.52
C ARG A 670 -24.05 -2.93 -19.99
N SER A 671 -23.96 -3.15 -18.68
CA SER A 671 -24.46 -4.37 -18.04
C SER A 671 -25.95 -4.58 -18.29
N GLN A 672 -26.74 -3.50 -18.22
CA GLN A 672 -28.17 -3.54 -18.52
C GLN A 672 -28.46 -3.71 -20.02
N GLU A 673 -27.78 -2.95 -20.88
CA GLU A 673 -28.00 -2.96 -22.33
C GLU A 673 -27.63 -4.28 -22.99
N LYS A 674 -26.50 -4.87 -22.60
CA LYS A 674 -25.95 -6.09 -23.23
C LYS A 674 -26.18 -7.36 -22.41
N ALA A 675 -26.88 -7.27 -21.27
CA ALA A 675 -27.04 -8.36 -20.30
C ALA A 675 -25.69 -8.98 -19.85
N GLU A 676 -24.61 -8.20 -19.88
CA GLU A 676 -23.29 -8.58 -19.36
C GLU A 676 -23.27 -8.42 -17.83
N PRO A 677 -22.74 -9.37 -17.04
CA PRO A 677 -22.71 -9.23 -15.59
C PRO A 677 -21.73 -8.14 -15.15
N TYR A 678 -22.21 -7.13 -14.42
CA TYR A 678 -21.34 -6.16 -13.74
C TYR A 678 -20.55 -6.81 -12.61
N LYS A 679 -19.27 -6.43 -12.48
CA LYS A 679 -18.40 -6.82 -11.37
C LYS A 679 -17.56 -5.65 -10.88
N SER A 680 -17.41 -5.55 -9.56
CA SER A 680 -16.45 -4.65 -8.92
C SER A 680 -15.01 -5.08 -9.22
N ALA A 681 -14.05 -4.18 -9.01
CA ALA A 681 -12.64 -4.51 -9.17
C ALA A 681 -12.20 -5.68 -8.28
N SER A 682 -12.69 -5.77 -7.04
CA SER A 682 -12.37 -6.91 -6.15
C SER A 682 -12.97 -8.23 -6.62
N GLU A 683 -14.20 -8.20 -7.16
CA GLU A 683 -14.85 -9.39 -7.74
C GLU A 683 -14.14 -9.85 -9.02
N ILE A 684 -13.64 -8.91 -9.82
CA ILE A 684 -12.79 -9.18 -10.98
C ILE A 684 -11.50 -9.85 -10.54
N ILE A 685 -10.77 -9.29 -9.56
CA ILE A 685 -9.52 -9.86 -9.03
C ILE A 685 -9.74 -11.28 -8.51
N ASN A 686 -10.76 -11.48 -7.66
CA ASN A 686 -11.08 -12.80 -7.13
C ASN A 686 -11.37 -13.81 -8.25
N GLY A 687 -12.17 -13.42 -9.24
CA GLY A 687 -12.50 -14.28 -10.38
C GLY A 687 -11.34 -14.55 -11.33
N MET A 688 -10.45 -13.58 -11.53
CA MET A 688 -9.23 -13.74 -12.33
C MET A 688 -8.27 -14.71 -11.65
N VAL A 689 -8.05 -14.55 -10.34
CA VAL A 689 -7.10 -15.38 -9.58
C VAL A 689 -7.57 -16.84 -9.47
N GLU A 690 -8.87 -17.07 -9.36
CA GLU A 690 -9.46 -18.42 -9.40
C GLU A 690 -9.26 -19.12 -10.76
N GLY A 691 -8.97 -18.38 -11.84
CA GLY A 691 -8.82 -18.89 -13.20
C GLY A 691 -7.48 -18.58 -13.87
N LEU A 692 -6.41 -18.36 -13.10
CA LEU A 692 -5.09 -18.09 -13.67
C LEU A 692 -4.53 -19.31 -14.40
N GLU A 693 -3.97 -19.09 -15.58
CA GLU A 693 -3.30 -20.10 -16.40
C GLU A 693 -1.89 -19.61 -16.77
N ASP A 694 -0.99 -20.55 -17.07
CA ASP A 694 0.34 -20.19 -17.55
C ASP A 694 0.27 -19.56 -18.95
N GLY A 695 1.03 -18.50 -19.20
CA GLY A 695 0.98 -17.73 -20.45
C GLY A 695 -0.20 -16.78 -20.57
N MET A 696 -1.01 -16.63 -19.51
CA MET A 696 -2.20 -15.77 -19.54
C MET A 696 -1.82 -14.28 -19.59
N ILE A 697 -2.49 -13.52 -20.46
CA ILE A 697 -2.37 -12.06 -20.54
C ILE A 697 -3.61 -11.43 -19.88
N ILE A 698 -3.39 -10.62 -18.85
CA ILE A 698 -4.43 -9.99 -18.05
C ILE A 698 -4.53 -8.51 -18.46
N PRO A 699 -5.64 -8.09 -19.08
CA PRO A 699 -5.82 -6.70 -19.47
C PRO A 699 -6.28 -5.85 -18.29
N VAL A 700 -5.75 -4.64 -18.19
CA VAL A 700 -6.15 -3.61 -17.23
C VAL A 700 -6.29 -2.29 -17.99
N CYS A 701 -7.48 -1.71 -18.00
CA CYS A 701 -7.74 -0.43 -18.64
C CYS A 701 -7.32 0.73 -17.74
N ILE A 702 -6.62 1.69 -18.30
CA ILE A 702 -6.30 2.95 -17.64
C ILE A 702 -7.42 3.95 -17.88
N GLY A 703 -7.73 4.72 -16.84
CA GLY A 703 -8.73 5.77 -16.89
C GLY A 703 -10.17 5.26 -16.77
N LYS A 704 -11.08 6.22 -16.60
CA LYS A 704 -12.51 5.94 -16.47
C LYS A 704 -13.13 5.63 -17.84
N ALA A 705 -13.86 4.53 -17.91
CA ALA A 705 -14.74 4.22 -19.04
C ALA A 705 -15.91 5.22 -19.10
N ASN A 706 -16.47 5.43 -20.31
CA ASN A 706 -17.68 6.22 -20.49
C ASN A 706 -18.89 5.49 -19.86
N GLY A 707 -19.50 6.10 -18.85
CA GLY A 707 -20.60 5.54 -18.07
C GLY A 707 -20.24 5.40 -16.59
N THR A 708 -21.07 4.67 -15.85
CA THR A 708 -20.97 4.60 -14.39
C THR A 708 -20.38 3.26 -13.93
N ARG A 709 -19.35 3.32 -13.08
CA ARG A 709 -18.81 2.19 -12.33
C ARG A 709 -18.61 2.56 -10.87
N LYS A 710 -18.74 1.58 -9.96
CA LYS A 710 -18.40 1.74 -8.53
C LYS A 710 -16.91 1.99 -8.32
N ASP A 711 -16.08 1.18 -8.97
CA ASP A 711 -14.63 1.20 -8.89
C ASP A 711 -13.99 0.71 -10.20
N TYR A 712 -12.70 0.99 -10.35
CA TYR A 712 -11.91 0.63 -11.52
C TYR A 712 -10.74 -0.29 -11.13
N LEU A 713 -10.40 -1.24 -12.01
CA LEU A 713 -9.38 -2.26 -11.71
C LEU A 713 -8.00 -1.64 -11.47
N TYR A 714 -7.65 -0.59 -12.22
CA TYR A 714 -6.38 0.14 -12.03
C TYR A 714 -6.24 0.74 -10.61
N GLU A 715 -7.34 1.01 -9.91
CA GLU A 715 -7.32 1.54 -8.54
C GLU A 715 -6.89 0.50 -7.51
N LYS A 716 -7.00 -0.80 -7.84
CA LYS A 716 -6.62 -1.95 -7.02
C LYS A 716 -5.50 -2.77 -7.66
N LEU A 717 -4.66 -2.14 -8.48
CA LEU A 717 -3.57 -2.81 -9.20
C LEU A 717 -2.56 -3.46 -8.23
N ASP A 718 -2.26 -2.81 -7.12
CA ASP A 718 -1.41 -3.34 -6.04
C ASP A 718 -1.97 -4.62 -5.43
N LEU A 719 -3.29 -4.69 -5.24
CA LEU A 719 -3.99 -5.89 -4.77
C LEU A 719 -4.02 -7.00 -5.82
N LEU A 720 -4.23 -6.66 -7.11
CA LEU A 720 -4.16 -7.62 -8.22
C LEU A 720 -2.77 -8.25 -8.30
N ILE A 721 -1.72 -7.43 -8.31
CA ILE A 721 -0.32 -7.89 -8.34
C ILE A 721 -0.05 -8.82 -7.16
N ALA A 722 -0.35 -8.39 -5.94
CA ALA A 722 -0.12 -9.19 -4.75
C ALA A 722 -0.91 -10.52 -4.77
N ALA A 723 -2.12 -10.52 -5.31
CA ALA A 723 -2.94 -11.72 -5.44
C ALA A 723 -2.39 -12.73 -6.45
N ILE A 724 -1.83 -12.26 -7.57
CA ILE A 724 -1.15 -13.10 -8.58
C ILE A 724 0.12 -13.72 -7.98
N LEU A 725 0.97 -12.89 -7.35
CA LEU A 725 2.22 -13.35 -6.71
C LEU A 725 1.93 -14.36 -5.59
N GLU A 726 0.91 -14.12 -4.76
CA GLU A 726 0.46 -15.07 -3.74
C GLU A 726 -0.06 -16.40 -4.30
N SER A 727 -0.50 -16.41 -5.56
CA SER A 727 -0.98 -17.62 -6.25
C SER A 727 0.17 -18.39 -6.91
N GLY A 728 1.41 -17.91 -6.75
CA GLY A 728 2.62 -18.58 -7.22
C GLY A 728 2.95 -18.32 -8.68
N TYR A 729 2.44 -17.25 -9.27
CA TYR A 729 2.77 -16.82 -10.64
C TYR A 729 3.79 -15.70 -10.62
N GLU A 730 4.67 -15.71 -11.61
CA GLU A 730 5.53 -14.56 -11.93
C GLU A 730 4.77 -13.61 -12.87
N ILE A 731 4.96 -12.30 -12.66
CA ILE A 731 4.41 -11.26 -13.54
C ILE A 731 5.52 -10.75 -14.45
N THR A 732 5.25 -10.71 -15.74
CA THR A 732 6.17 -10.23 -16.78
C THR A 732 5.46 -9.31 -17.77
N ASP A 733 6.22 -8.72 -18.69
CA ASP A 733 5.65 -8.12 -19.91
C ASP A 733 5.23 -9.22 -20.91
N VAL A 734 4.50 -8.82 -21.95
CA VAL A 734 3.99 -9.76 -22.97
C VAL A 734 5.13 -10.47 -23.72
N GLN A 735 6.30 -9.84 -23.88
CA GLN A 735 7.43 -10.46 -24.54
C GLN A 735 8.06 -11.58 -23.69
N GLY A 736 8.14 -11.41 -22.37
CA GLY A 736 8.73 -12.37 -21.44
C GLY A 736 7.89 -13.62 -21.16
N LEU A 737 6.69 -13.72 -21.76
CA LEU A 737 5.92 -14.97 -21.85
C LEU A 737 6.48 -15.94 -22.92
N LYS A 738 7.29 -15.44 -23.85
CA LYS A 738 7.98 -16.23 -24.87
C LYS A 738 9.29 -16.78 -24.32
#